data_AF-A0AAF6BYI1-F1
#
_entry.id   AF-A0AAF6BYI1-F1
#
_cell.length_a   1.000
_cell.length_b   1.000
_cell.length_c   1.000
_cell.angle_alpha   90.00
_cell.angle_beta   90.00
_cell.angle_gamma   90.00
#
_symmetry.space_group_name_H-M   'P 1'
#
loop_
_entity.id
_entity.type
_entity.pdbx_description
1 polymer ?
#
loop_
_entity_poly.entity_id
_entity_poly.type
_entity_poly.pdbx_seq_one_letter_code
_entity_poly.pdbx_strand_id
1 'polypeptide(L)'
;MAGNRTIFSQFPEEILGKVFSQLSMEDLVHATAVCKAWQQVASSETLWELICRRRWRLWMRPSADASAGTSQLKGCYWRSMCQQRVELDTLARSLVADMAWPLKRHCCLRQLVSLGDYVVEELEKLSSQQGTLLEGIRYFASVALERINQSNCVKAMQELLKTPLPKLEDCLARGALIIAKLRYQDLDIEAIESKLDDWKEILLERLRNDPEFTRQGGLETSGGTLAGLKQLNVLIFGKVRCPTQGEETVLHGHHVDDVLQDSQERQNLNLRASREDYYNPSYYYLNEVLDSRKGVETSVAIIHSAIGRRCQIPVQMVAIPMHYVTKVGEEESADERFVNVSDSGRLLQRSECIDLIQSMGLEYEPKMLAPVPPSSVFIAICDNLIAIYSQGDGDQDARRQPKERQRMLLPLLDLLLAIKPDDCSNRFNRVKVLLEMSDFEAAIKDLEELLRLTDKAGMNAEDGISRALLQQYLQNAKEKREFHAAWSSARRTPRPHDVLYKIGTIVTHVRLQYPGVIFGWDREFSLDEEWITVMKVDQLQYGRSQPFYRVLVDQNFRSTSTYVAQENIMLAPGSGPLVHEELGMHFIGYRDGMYIPNEHLCYLYPEDVVEQEDESQLRDQTEIDKTWAYDLNKHAPTSTSHSEVEAGPSEFLPSLSQESERAAPKPPEQPKG
;
A
#
# COMPACT_ATOMS: atom_id res chain seq x y z
N MET A 1 -30.99 -39.96 -48.92
CA MET A 1 -29.58 -40.11 -48.54
C MET A 1 -29.36 -39.34 -47.24
N ALA A 2 -29.14 -40.06 -46.14
CA ALA A 2 -28.81 -39.49 -44.84
C ALA A 2 -27.33 -39.12 -44.83
N GLY A 3 -27.03 -37.81 -44.81
CA GLY A 3 -25.66 -37.32 -44.63
C GLY A 3 -25.29 -37.36 -43.15
N ASN A 4 -24.12 -37.94 -42.86
CA ASN A 4 -23.48 -38.04 -41.54
C ASN A 4 -23.70 -36.79 -40.68
N ARG A 5 -24.63 -36.85 -39.72
CA ARG A 5 -24.64 -35.91 -38.58
C ARG A 5 -23.43 -36.25 -37.71
N THR A 6 -22.63 -35.25 -37.37
CA THR A 6 -21.48 -35.40 -36.48
C THR A 6 -21.88 -36.13 -35.19
N ILE A 7 -21.17 -37.21 -34.84
CA ILE A 7 -21.45 -38.09 -33.69
C ILE A 7 -21.68 -37.30 -32.40
N PHE A 8 -20.95 -36.21 -32.23
CA PHE A 8 -21.02 -35.39 -31.02
C PHE A 8 -22.33 -34.60 -30.84
N SER A 9 -23.06 -34.31 -31.91
CA SER A 9 -24.37 -33.63 -31.82
C SER A 9 -25.49 -34.53 -31.29
N GLN A 10 -25.20 -35.82 -31.04
CA GLN A 10 -26.13 -36.82 -30.53
C GLN A 10 -25.99 -37.09 -29.02
N PHE A 11 -24.95 -36.52 -28.38
CA PHE A 11 -24.80 -36.66 -26.93
C PHE A 11 -25.84 -35.82 -26.17
N PRO A 12 -26.29 -36.28 -24.99
CA PRO A 12 -27.13 -35.48 -24.10
C PRO A 12 -26.47 -34.14 -23.75
N GLU A 13 -27.29 -33.10 -23.52
CA GLU A 13 -26.82 -31.75 -23.20
C GLU A 13 -25.95 -31.74 -21.93
N GLU A 14 -26.20 -32.64 -20.97
CA GLU A 14 -25.41 -32.76 -19.74
C GLU A 14 -23.98 -33.25 -19.99
N ILE A 15 -23.81 -34.16 -20.96
CA ILE A 15 -22.49 -34.68 -21.35
C ILE A 15 -21.73 -33.61 -22.12
N LEU A 16 -22.39 -32.94 -23.07
CA LEU A 16 -21.80 -31.82 -23.80
C LEU A 16 -21.43 -30.67 -22.86
N GLY A 17 -22.26 -30.33 -21.88
CA GLY A 17 -21.98 -29.31 -20.88
C GLY A 17 -20.76 -29.64 -20.03
N LYS A 18 -20.59 -30.92 -19.63
CA LYS A 18 -19.37 -31.36 -18.93
C LYS A 18 -18.12 -31.27 -19.79
N VAL A 19 -18.19 -31.67 -21.06
CA VAL A 19 -17.05 -31.53 -21.99
C VAL A 19 -16.71 -30.06 -22.22
N PHE A 20 -17.72 -29.23 -22.49
CA PHE A 20 -17.57 -27.80 -22.74
C PHE A 20 -17.04 -27.05 -21.52
N SER A 21 -17.33 -27.50 -20.30
CA SER A 21 -16.76 -26.93 -19.06
C SER A 21 -15.25 -27.10 -18.90
N GLN A 22 -14.63 -27.95 -19.73
CA GLN A 22 -13.18 -28.16 -19.77
C GLN A 22 -12.51 -27.46 -20.96
N LEU A 23 -13.30 -26.87 -21.87
CA LEU A 23 -12.77 -26.14 -23.00
C LEU A 23 -12.18 -24.80 -22.57
N SER A 24 -11.24 -24.28 -23.36
CA SER A 24 -10.84 -22.88 -23.24
C SER A 24 -12.03 -21.98 -23.59
N MET A 25 -12.00 -20.72 -23.14
CA MET A 25 -13.05 -19.76 -23.51
C MET A 25 -13.06 -19.51 -25.02
N GLU A 26 -11.93 -19.64 -25.69
CA GLU A 26 -11.79 -19.53 -27.15
C GLU A 26 -12.50 -20.69 -27.86
N ASP A 27 -12.18 -21.92 -27.48
CA ASP A 27 -12.82 -23.12 -28.01
C ASP A 27 -14.34 -23.11 -27.76
N LEU A 28 -14.77 -22.55 -26.63
CA LEU A 28 -16.18 -22.44 -26.30
C LEU A 28 -16.91 -21.44 -27.21
N VAL A 29 -16.29 -20.31 -27.53
CA VAL A 29 -16.83 -19.35 -28.51
C VAL A 29 -16.90 -20.01 -29.88
N HIS A 30 -15.85 -20.71 -30.32
CA HIS A 30 -15.87 -21.46 -31.58
C HIS A 30 -16.95 -22.55 -31.59
N ALA A 31 -17.18 -23.23 -30.46
CA ALA A 31 -18.24 -24.23 -30.33
C ALA A 31 -19.64 -23.65 -30.60
N THR A 32 -19.87 -22.37 -30.30
CA THR A 32 -21.15 -21.70 -30.61
C THR A 32 -21.44 -21.59 -32.11
N ALA A 33 -20.40 -21.63 -32.95
CA ALA A 33 -20.52 -21.52 -34.40
C ALA A 33 -20.70 -22.88 -35.12
N VAL A 34 -20.61 -24.01 -34.40
CA VAL A 34 -20.59 -25.36 -35.01
C VAL A 34 -21.98 -25.82 -35.45
N CYS A 35 -22.96 -25.84 -34.54
CA CYS A 35 -24.35 -26.18 -34.85
C CYS A 35 -25.30 -25.68 -33.75
N LYS A 36 -26.62 -25.68 -34.01
CA LYS A 36 -27.62 -25.18 -33.05
C LYS A 36 -27.58 -25.86 -31.68
N ALA A 37 -27.36 -27.18 -31.65
CA ALA A 37 -27.28 -27.94 -30.39
C ALA A 37 -26.05 -27.52 -29.56
N TRP A 38 -24.91 -27.31 -30.22
CA TRP A 38 -23.69 -26.82 -29.56
C TRP A 38 -23.83 -25.37 -29.13
N GLN A 39 -24.43 -24.53 -29.96
CA GLN A 39 -24.73 -23.13 -29.63
C GLN A 39 -25.57 -23.00 -28.37
N GLN A 40 -26.59 -23.84 -28.21
CA GLN A 40 -27.44 -23.85 -27.01
C GLN A 40 -26.63 -24.20 -25.75
N VAL A 41 -25.82 -25.26 -25.79
CA VAL A 41 -25.01 -25.69 -24.64
C VAL A 41 -23.87 -24.70 -24.34
N ALA A 42 -23.16 -24.24 -25.37
CA ALA A 42 -22.04 -23.31 -25.24
C ALA A 42 -22.46 -21.88 -24.86
N SER A 43 -23.74 -21.53 -25.03
CA SER A 43 -24.30 -20.24 -24.59
C SER A 43 -25.04 -20.35 -23.26
N SER A 44 -24.95 -21.49 -22.55
CA SER A 44 -25.64 -21.70 -21.28
C SER A 44 -25.05 -20.83 -20.15
N GLU A 45 -25.92 -20.13 -19.40
CA GLU A 45 -25.53 -19.33 -18.23
C GLU A 45 -24.80 -20.15 -17.17
N THR A 46 -25.27 -21.37 -16.89
CA THR A 46 -24.69 -22.22 -15.85
C THR A 46 -23.28 -22.68 -16.20
N LEU A 47 -22.99 -22.81 -17.49
CA LEU A 47 -21.66 -23.13 -18.00
C LEU A 47 -20.72 -21.94 -17.83
N TRP A 48 -21.16 -20.74 -18.26
CA TRP A 48 -20.35 -19.53 -18.13
C TRP A 48 -20.15 -19.11 -16.66
N GLU A 49 -21.15 -19.27 -15.79
CA GLU A 49 -21.01 -19.09 -14.35
C GLU A 49 -19.93 -20.01 -13.76
N LEU A 50 -19.94 -21.29 -14.14
CA LEU A 50 -18.94 -22.26 -13.69
C LEU A 50 -17.53 -21.89 -14.17
N ILE A 51 -17.39 -21.49 -15.44
CA ILE A 51 -16.10 -21.08 -16.02
C ILE A 51 -15.57 -19.84 -15.31
N CYS A 52 -16.40 -18.81 -15.19
CA CYS A 52 -16.05 -17.56 -14.52
C CYS A 52 -15.61 -17.82 -13.07
N ARG A 53 -16.37 -18.62 -12.29
CA ARG A 53 -16.03 -18.96 -10.89
C ARG A 53 -14.77 -19.80 -10.75
N ARG A 54 -14.49 -20.67 -11.71
CA ARG A 54 -13.27 -21.49 -11.70
C ARG A 54 -12.04 -20.64 -12.00
N ARG A 55 -12.18 -19.63 -12.86
CA ARG A 55 -11.08 -18.79 -13.33
C ARG A 55 -10.78 -17.63 -12.39
N TRP A 56 -11.79 -16.96 -11.85
CA TRP A 56 -11.65 -15.79 -10.99
C TRP A 56 -12.28 -16.03 -9.62
N ARG A 57 -11.44 -16.28 -8.62
CA ARG A 57 -11.85 -16.61 -7.24
C ARG A 57 -12.28 -15.37 -6.45
N LEU A 58 -11.57 -14.26 -6.67
CA LEU A 58 -11.77 -13.01 -5.91
C LEU A 58 -12.83 -12.11 -6.55
N TRP A 59 -13.33 -12.46 -7.73
CA TRP A 59 -14.29 -11.64 -8.44
C TRP A 59 -15.65 -11.63 -7.74
N MET A 60 -16.06 -10.44 -7.29
CA MET A 60 -17.28 -10.21 -6.54
C MET A 60 -18.50 -10.84 -7.22
N ARG A 61 -19.31 -11.52 -6.41
CA ARG A 61 -20.67 -11.91 -6.75
C ARG A 61 -21.45 -10.62 -7.04
N PRO A 62 -21.95 -10.39 -8.26
CA PRO A 62 -22.81 -9.24 -8.51
C PRO A 62 -23.99 -9.33 -7.54
N SER A 63 -24.26 -8.28 -6.77
CA SER A 63 -25.40 -8.25 -5.87
C SER A 63 -26.65 -8.60 -6.69
N ALA A 64 -27.51 -9.48 -6.15
CA ALA A 64 -28.80 -9.78 -6.75
C ALA A 64 -29.62 -8.49 -7.00
N ASP A 65 -29.34 -7.40 -6.28
CA ASP A 65 -30.01 -6.10 -6.45
C ASP A 65 -29.59 -5.34 -7.71
N ALA A 66 -28.44 -5.64 -8.32
CA ALA A 66 -28.07 -5.06 -9.63
C ALA A 66 -28.96 -5.59 -10.77
N SER A 67 -29.68 -6.70 -10.55
CA SER A 67 -30.65 -7.23 -11.50
C SER A 67 -32.00 -6.49 -11.49
N ALA A 68 -32.24 -5.60 -10.51
CA ALA A 68 -33.49 -4.85 -10.41
C ALA A 68 -33.58 -3.66 -11.40
N GLY A 69 -32.45 -3.22 -11.97
CA GLY A 69 -32.41 -2.10 -12.93
C GLY A 69 -32.34 -2.47 -14.41
N THR A 70 -31.86 -3.67 -14.76
CA THR A 70 -31.64 -4.06 -16.16
C THR A 70 -32.64 -5.11 -16.63
N SER A 71 -33.87 -4.68 -16.90
CA SER A 71 -34.91 -5.48 -17.56
C SER A 71 -34.62 -5.79 -19.05
N GLN A 72 -33.41 -5.47 -19.55
CA GLN A 72 -33.04 -5.60 -20.97
C GLN A 72 -32.03 -6.71 -21.30
N LEU A 73 -31.34 -7.34 -20.33
CA LEU A 73 -30.41 -8.46 -20.61
C LEU A 73 -31.14 -9.80 -20.56
N LYS A 74 -32.04 -10.04 -21.53
CA LYS A 74 -32.59 -11.38 -21.79
C LYS A 74 -31.52 -12.25 -22.47
N GLY A 75 -30.74 -12.95 -21.65
CA GLY A 75 -29.78 -14.00 -22.04
C GLY A 75 -28.34 -13.51 -22.20
N CYS A 76 -27.39 -14.35 -21.77
CA CYS A 76 -25.93 -14.20 -21.79
C CYS A 76 -25.29 -13.28 -20.73
N TYR A 77 -25.84 -13.18 -19.52
CA TYR A 77 -25.29 -12.35 -18.43
C TYR A 77 -23.87 -12.77 -18.05
N TRP A 78 -23.65 -14.04 -17.70
CA TRP A 78 -22.33 -14.51 -17.27
C TRP A 78 -21.30 -14.45 -18.39
N ARG A 79 -21.72 -14.67 -19.65
CA ARG A 79 -20.85 -14.53 -20.81
C ARG A 79 -20.35 -13.09 -20.98
N SER A 80 -21.24 -12.10 -20.92
CA SER A 80 -20.88 -10.68 -21.00
C SER A 80 -19.98 -10.26 -19.83
N MET A 81 -20.26 -10.75 -18.62
CA MET A 81 -19.43 -10.49 -17.45
C MET A 81 -18.03 -11.12 -17.59
N CYS A 82 -17.92 -12.35 -18.09
CA CYS A 82 -16.62 -12.99 -18.35
C CYS A 82 -15.82 -12.19 -19.41
N GLN A 83 -16.48 -11.66 -20.45
CA GLN A 83 -15.85 -10.82 -21.46
C GLN A 83 -15.27 -9.54 -20.84
N GLN A 84 -16.08 -8.80 -20.08
CA GLN A 84 -15.63 -7.58 -19.39
C GLN A 84 -14.43 -7.86 -18.49
N ARG A 85 -14.42 -9.01 -17.79
CA ARG A 85 -13.31 -9.36 -16.91
C ARG A 85 -12.01 -9.63 -17.68
N VAL A 86 -12.06 -10.31 -18.81
CA VAL A 86 -10.86 -10.50 -19.64
C VAL A 86 -10.37 -9.19 -20.25
N GLU A 87 -11.27 -8.28 -20.63
CA GLU A 87 -10.87 -6.93 -21.08
C GLU A 87 -10.11 -6.19 -19.97
N LEU A 88 -10.58 -6.29 -18.72
CA LEU A 88 -9.89 -5.75 -17.55
C LEU A 88 -8.52 -6.40 -17.29
N ASP A 89 -8.44 -7.74 -17.33
CA ASP A 89 -7.17 -8.46 -17.15
C ASP A 89 -6.16 -8.08 -18.27
N THR A 90 -6.65 -7.94 -19.51
CA THR A 90 -5.83 -7.51 -20.66
C THR A 90 -5.34 -6.08 -20.50
N LEU A 91 -6.21 -5.17 -20.07
CA LEU A 91 -5.84 -3.79 -19.75
C LEU A 91 -4.80 -3.77 -18.63
N ALA A 92 -4.99 -4.53 -17.56
CA ALA A 92 -4.05 -4.59 -16.44
C ALA A 92 -2.65 -5.01 -16.89
N ARG A 93 -2.55 -6.07 -17.72
CA ARG A 93 -1.27 -6.51 -18.31
C ARG A 93 -0.62 -5.42 -19.17
N SER A 94 -1.41 -4.76 -20.01
CA SER A 94 -0.92 -3.66 -20.86
C SER A 94 -0.38 -2.51 -20.02
N LEU A 95 -1.08 -2.12 -18.96
CA LEU A 95 -0.65 -1.05 -18.07
C LEU A 95 0.62 -1.42 -17.31
N VAL A 96 0.72 -2.65 -16.81
CA VAL A 96 1.94 -3.16 -16.15
C VAL A 96 3.14 -3.15 -17.11
N ALA A 97 2.95 -3.58 -18.36
CA ALA A 97 4.00 -3.51 -19.38
C ALA A 97 4.43 -2.07 -19.68
N ASP A 98 3.45 -1.15 -19.83
CA ASP A 98 3.72 0.27 -20.10
C ASP A 98 4.43 0.98 -18.92
N MET A 99 4.35 0.46 -17.69
CA MET A 99 5.07 1.03 -16.54
C MET A 99 6.60 0.94 -16.65
N ALA A 100 7.12 0.08 -17.54
CA ALA A 100 8.53 0.06 -17.92
C ALA A 100 8.99 1.39 -18.53
N TRP A 101 8.08 2.15 -19.15
CA TRP A 101 8.33 3.46 -19.71
C TRP A 101 8.15 4.55 -18.64
N PRO A 102 9.22 5.25 -18.18
CA PRO A 102 9.13 6.19 -17.06
C PRO A 102 8.07 7.28 -17.25
N LEU A 103 7.88 7.76 -18.49
CA LEU A 103 6.91 8.79 -18.84
C LEU A 103 5.45 8.31 -18.79
N LYS A 104 5.19 7.01 -18.93
CA LYS A 104 3.85 6.42 -18.83
C LYS A 104 3.55 5.90 -17.43
N ARG A 105 4.59 5.59 -16.65
CA ARG A 105 4.47 4.90 -15.35
C ARG A 105 3.43 5.51 -14.41
N HIS A 106 3.42 6.84 -14.27
CA HIS A 106 2.46 7.53 -13.40
C HIS A 106 1.01 7.35 -13.85
N CYS A 107 0.72 7.53 -15.15
CA CYS A 107 -0.64 7.40 -15.65
C CYS A 107 -1.12 5.95 -15.60
N CYS A 108 -0.25 4.98 -15.93
CA CYS A 108 -0.54 3.56 -15.81
C CYS A 108 -0.85 3.15 -14.36
N LEU A 109 0.00 3.54 -13.41
CA LEU A 109 -0.22 3.25 -11.99
C LEU A 109 -1.52 3.86 -11.48
N ARG A 110 -1.80 5.13 -11.84
CA ARG A 110 -3.05 5.80 -11.47
C ARG A 110 -4.28 5.05 -12.01
N GLN A 111 -4.22 4.57 -13.26
CA GLN A 111 -5.30 3.80 -13.85
C GLN A 111 -5.48 2.46 -13.11
N LEU A 112 -4.40 1.71 -12.84
CA LEU A 112 -4.47 0.47 -12.05
C LEU A 112 -5.09 0.71 -10.66
N VAL A 113 -4.70 1.77 -9.98
CA VAL A 113 -5.28 2.16 -8.67
C VAL A 113 -6.76 2.52 -8.78
N SER A 114 -7.18 3.15 -9.88
CA SER A 114 -8.59 3.46 -10.12
C SER A 114 -9.44 2.21 -10.39
N LEU A 115 -8.85 1.18 -11.01
CA LEU A 115 -9.47 -0.13 -11.18
C LEU A 115 -9.54 -0.91 -9.86
N GLY A 116 -8.57 -0.72 -8.96
CA GLY A 116 -8.61 -1.26 -7.60
C GLY A 116 -8.79 -2.78 -7.57
N ASP A 117 -9.76 -3.25 -6.77
CA ASP A 117 -10.00 -4.67 -6.51
C ASP A 117 -10.34 -5.49 -7.77
N TYR A 118 -10.80 -4.85 -8.85
CA TYR A 118 -11.14 -5.55 -10.10
C TYR A 118 -9.95 -6.21 -10.78
N VAL A 119 -8.72 -5.73 -10.55
CA VAL A 119 -7.50 -6.21 -11.20
C VAL A 119 -6.52 -6.89 -10.25
N VAL A 120 -6.81 -6.90 -8.93
CA VAL A 120 -5.91 -7.45 -7.90
C VAL A 120 -5.51 -8.89 -8.19
N GLU A 121 -6.47 -9.76 -8.49
CA GLU A 121 -6.21 -11.18 -8.76
C GLU A 121 -5.29 -11.39 -9.98
N GLU A 122 -5.43 -10.56 -11.03
CA GLU A 122 -4.54 -10.65 -12.20
C GLU A 122 -3.16 -10.09 -11.87
N LEU A 123 -3.07 -9.01 -11.08
CA LEU A 123 -1.78 -8.48 -10.62
C LEU A 123 -1.05 -9.46 -9.69
N GLU A 124 -1.75 -10.19 -8.81
CA GLU A 124 -1.19 -11.25 -7.97
C GLU A 124 -0.63 -12.40 -8.81
N LYS A 125 -1.34 -12.75 -9.89
CA LYS A 125 -0.87 -13.75 -10.85
C LYS A 125 0.39 -13.26 -11.58
N LEU A 126 0.45 -12.00 -12.00
CA LEU A 126 1.63 -11.42 -12.65
C LEU A 126 2.82 -11.31 -11.69
N SER A 127 2.59 -10.94 -10.43
CA SER A 127 3.65 -10.78 -9.42
C SER A 127 4.24 -12.12 -8.98
N SER A 128 3.46 -13.21 -9.01
CA SER A 128 3.88 -14.56 -8.62
C SER A 128 4.34 -15.46 -9.79
N GLN A 129 4.28 -14.95 -11.03
CA GLN A 129 4.57 -15.75 -12.22
C GLN A 129 6.03 -16.23 -12.27
N GLN A 130 6.19 -17.54 -12.49
CA GLN A 130 7.51 -18.17 -12.63
C GLN A 130 8.08 -17.96 -14.03
N GLY A 131 9.38 -17.70 -14.10
CA GLY A 131 10.11 -17.47 -15.35
C GLY A 131 11.29 -16.53 -15.16
N THR A 132 12.40 -16.82 -15.84
CA THR A 132 13.65 -16.05 -15.74
C THR A 132 13.58 -14.69 -16.42
N LEU A 133 12.67 -14.50 -17.38
CA LEU A 133 12.48 -13.26 -18.15
C LEU A 133 11.16 -12.51 -17.81
N LEU A 134 10.74 -12.59 -16.55
CA LEU A 134 9.51 -11.93 -16.05
C LEU A 134 9.77 -11.00 -14.86
N GLU A 135 11.03 -10.65 -14.59
CA GLU A 135 11.39 -9.80 -13.44
C GLU A 135 10.71 -8.43 -13.49
N GLY A 136 10.68 -7.79 -14.66
CA GLY A 136 10.04 -6.48 -14.80
C GLY A 136 8.52 -6.50 -14.62
N ILE A 137 7.86 -7.53 -15.15
CA ILE A 137 6.41 -7.72 -14.94
C ILE A 137 6.12 -7.94 -13.46
N ARG A 138 6.88 -8.82 -12.80
CA ARG A 138 6.71 -9.08 -11.36
C ARG A 138 6.92 -7.82 -10.54
N TYR A 139 7.94 -7.03 -10.87
CA TYR A 139 8.25 -5.78 -10.19
C TYR A 139 7.09 -4.78 -10.28
N PHE A 140 6.64 -4.44 -11.49
CA PHE A 140 5.58 -3.44 -11.66
C PHE A 140 4.21 -3.92 -11.17
N ALA A 141 3.91 -5.22 -11.27
CA ALA A 141 2.70 -5.79 -10.69
C ALA A 141 2.71 -5.66 -9.15
N SER A 142 3.83 -5.95 -8.49
CA SER A 142 3.99 -5.76 -7.04
C SER A 142 3.86 -4.29 -6.63
N VAL A 143 4.46 -3.36 -7.38
CA VAL A 143 4.29 -1.91 -7.14
C VAL A 143 2.83 -1.49 -7.26
N ALA A 144 2.11 -2.01 -8.25
CA ALA A 144 0.69 -1.72 -8.44
C ALA A 144 -0.18 -2.28 -7.30
N LEU A 145 0.04 -3.54 -6.90
CA LEU A 145 -0.64 -4.18 -5.76
C LEU A 145 -0.46 -3.38 -4.47
N GLU A 146 0.78 -3.01 -4.17
CA GLU A 146 1.10 -2.20 -3.00
C GLU A 146 0.33 -0.87 -3.05
N ARG A 147 0.33 -0.18 -4.18
CA ARG A 147 -0.36 1.10 -4.31
C ARG A 147 -1.89 0.97 -4.22
N ILE A 148 -2.46 -0.12 -4.74
CA ILE A 148 -3.88 -0.44 -4.60
C ILE A 148 -4.22 -0.67 -3.12
N ASN A 149 -3.44 -1.49 -2.40
CA ASN A 149 -3.64 -1.73 -0.97
C ASN A 149 -3.59 -0.43 -0.16
N GLN A 150 -2.62 0.45 -0.43
CA GLN A 150 -2.52 1.76 0.21
C GLN A 150 -3.76 2.61 -0.08
N SER A 151 -4.21 2.68 -1.33
CA SER A 151 -5.44 3.41 -1.70
C SER A 151 -6.68 2.85 -1.00
N ASN A 152 -6.78 1.53 -0.87
CA ASN A 152 -7.86 0.87 -0.16
C ASN A 152 -7.84 1.17 1.35
N CYS A 153 -6.67 1.25 1.98
CA CYS A 153 -6.54 1.69 3.38
C CYS A 153 -7.04 3.14 3.56
N VAL A 154 -6.69 4.04 2.63
CA VAL A 154 -7.18 5.43 2.65
C VAL A 154 -8.71 5.48 2.53
N LYS A 155 -9.29 4.76 1.56
CA LYS A 155 -10.75 4.66 1.40
C LYS A 155 -11.41 4.08 2.65
N ALA A 156 -10.85 3.01 3.21
CA ALA A 156 -11.37 2.36 4.42
C ALA A 156 -11.37 3.31 5.63
N MET A 157 -10.31 4.12 5.80
CA MET A 157 -10.26 5.13 6.85
C MET A 157 -11.29 6.24 6.62
N GLN A 158 -11.45 6.72 5.38
CA GLN A 158 -12.46 7.73 5.06
C GLN A 158 -13.88 7.23 5.30
N GLU A 159 -14.19 5.98 4.92
CA GLU A 159 -15.49 5.37 5.24
C GLU A 159 -15.67 5.19 6.75
N LEU A 160 -14.61 4.77 7.47
CA LEU A 160 -14.66 4.64 8.92
C LEU A 160 -15.03 5.96 9.58
N LEU A 161 -14.41 7.07 9.16
CA LEU A 161 -14.66 8.41 9.71
C LEU A 161 -16.07 8.95 9.43
N LYS A 162 -16.83 8.37 8.49
CA LYS A 162 -18.26 8.70 8.30
C LYS A 162 -19.16 8.09 9.37
N THR A 163 -18.65 7.16 10.18
CA THR A 163 -19.41 6.54 11.27
C THR A 163 -19.79 7.60 12.31
N PRO A 164 -21.07 7.74 12.69
CA PRO A 164 -21.48 8.74 13.67
C PRO A 164 -20.95 8.41 15.07
N LEU A 165 -20.64 9.44 15.85
CA LEU A 165 -20.40 9.31 17.29
C LEU A 165 -21.67 8.82 18.01
N PRO A 166 -21.56 7.99 19.07
CA PRO A 166 -20.33 7.47 19.68
C PRO A 166 -19.79 6.19 19.02
N LYS A 167 -20.44 5.64 17.99
CA LYS A 167 -20.04 4.35 17.38
C LYS A 167 -18.61 4.36 16.83
N LEU A 168 -18.14 5.51 16.35
CA LEU A 168 -16.75 5.65 15.89
C LEU A 168 -15.72 5.40 17.01
N GLU A 169 -16.08 5.65 18.28
CA GLU A 169 -15.22 5.34 19.43
C GLU A 169 -15.03 3.83 19.60
N ASP A 170 -16.04 3.02 19.23
CA ASP A 170 -15.94 1.55 19.24
C ASP A 170 -14.98 1.03 18.15
N CYS A 171 -14.70 1.85 17.15
CA CYS A 171 -13.87 1.50 15.99
C CYS A 171 -12.42 2.00 16.08
N LEU A 172 -11.97 2.50 17.25
CA LEU A 172 -10.59 2.97 17.44
C LEU A 172 -9.54 1.89 17.10
N ALA A 173 -9.77 0.65 17.52
CA ALA A 173 -8.89 -0.47 17.19
C ALA A 173 -8.82 -0.72 15.67
N ARG A 174 -9.98 -0.72 14.99
CA ARG A 174 -10.05 -0.89 13.53
C ARG A 174 -9.32 0.21 12.79
N GLY A 175 -9.46 1.47 13.20
CA GLY A 175 -8.71 2.58 12.62
C GLY A 175 -7.19 2.44 12.80
N ALA A 176 -6.73 2.03 13.98
CA ALA A 176 -5.32 1.74 14.23
C ALA A 176 -4.80 0.56 13.39
N LEU A 177 -5.62 -0.47 13.17
CA LEU A 177 -5.28 -1.62 12.31
C LEU A 177 -5.23 -1.26 10.82
N ILE A 178 -6.08 -0.33 10.35
CA ILE A 178 -5.98 0.24 8.99
C ILE A 178 -4.63 0.93 8.80
N ILE A 179 -4.17 1.70 9.81
CA ILE A 179 -2.83 2.31 9.78
C ILE A 179 -1.74 1.23 9.74
N ALA A 180 -1.86 0.17 10.55
CA ALA A 180 -0.91 -0.94 10.55
C ALA A 180 -0.85 -1.69 9.20
N LYS A 181 -1.98 -1.82 8.50
CA LYS A 181 -2.05 -2.46 7.17
C LYS A 181 -1.26 -1.72 6.08
N LEU A 182 -0.91 -0.45 6.29
CA LEU A 182 0.02 0.27 5.41
C LEU A 182 1.44 -0.31 5.47
N ARG A 183 1.87 -0.85 6.62
CA ARG A 183 3.16 -1.55 6.79
C ARG A 183 3.02 -3.04 6.50
N TYR A 184 1.98 -3.67 7.05
CA TYR A 184 1.74 -5.11 6.97
C TYR A 184 0.61 -5.39 5.98
N GLN A 185 0.94 -5.51 4.69
CA GLN A 185 -0.05 -5.60 3.61
C GLN A 185 -1.00 -6.80 3.79
N ASP A 186 -0.47 -7.93 4.23
CA ASP A 186 -1.22 -9.17 4.47
C ASP A 186 -1.97 -9.20 5.81
N LEU A 187 -1.96 -8.10 6.58
CA LEU A 187 -2.64 -8.03 7.87
C LEU A 187 -4.15 -8.27 7.72
N ASP A 188 -4.63 -9.32 8.37
CA ASP A 188 -6.05 -9.61 8.52
C ASP A 188 -6.60 -8.85 9.74
N ILE A 189 -7.31 -7.75 9.46
CA ILE A 189 -7.90 -6.89 10.49
C ILE A 189 -8.93 -7.66 11.31
N GLU A 190 -9.76 -8.49 10.66
CA GLU A 190 -10.83 -9.24 11.33
C GLU A 190 -10.25 -10.29 12.29
N ALA A 191 -9.15 -10.93 11.91
CA ALA A 191 -8.45 -11.87 12.79
C ALA A 191 -7.91 -11.19 14.06
N ILE A 192 -7.38 -9.97 13.96
CA ILE A 192 -6.90 -9.22 15.14
C ILE A 192 -8.07 -8.71 15.98
N GLU A 193 -9.16 -8.26 15.37
CA GLU A 193 -10.37 -7.89 16.12
C GLU A 193 -10.97 -9.11 16.85
N SER A 194 -10.94 -10.30 16.25
CA SER A 194 -11.32 -11.55 16.92
C SER A 194 -10.45 -11.84 18.14
N LYS A 195 -9.14 -11.58 18.09
CA LYS A 195 -8.27 -11.69 19.28
C LYS A 195 -8.72 -10.73 20.39
N LEU A 196 -9.18 -9.52 20.06
CA LEU A 196 -9.73 -8.57 21.05
C LEU A 196 -11.06 -9.06 21.63
N ASP A 197 -11.88 -9.74 20.83
CA ASP A 197 -13.13 -10.33 21.28
C ASP A 197 -12.89 -11.50 22.25
N ASP A 198 -11.83 -12.30 22.05
CA ASP A 198 -11.42 -13.33 23.02
C ASP A 198 -11.11 -12.71 24.40
N TRP A 199 -10.41 -11.58 24.43
CA TRP A 199 -10.13 -10.84 25.67
C TRP A 199 -11.38 -10.26 26.32
N LYS A 200 -12.33 -9.80 25.50
CA LYS A 200 -13.65 -9.38 25.98
C LYS A 200 -14.38 -10.53 26.65
N GLU A 201 -14.40 -11.73 26.07
CA GLU A 201 -15.06 -12.88 26.70
C GLU A 201 -14.42 -13.26 28.05
N ILE A 202 -13.08 -13.19 28.15
CA ILE A 202 -12.36 -13.38 29.41
C ILE A 202 -12.79 -12.32 30.44
N LEU A 203 -12.89 -11.04 30.04
CA LEU A 203 -13.33 -9.98 30.95
C LEU A 203 -14.77 -10.20 31.42
N LEU A 204 -15.69 -10.52 30.51
CA LEU A 204 -17.09 -10.79 30.85
C LEU A 204 -17.22 -11.95 31.83
N GLU A 205 -16.42 -13.00 31.68
CA GLU A 205 -16.36 -14.10 32.65
C GLU A 205 -15.87 -13.62 34.03
N ARG A 206 -14.84 -12.78 34.09
CA ARG A 206 -14.38 -12.18 35.35
C ARG A 206 -15.45 -11.33 36.01
N LEU A 207 -16.15 -10.49 35.24
CA LEU A 207 -17.22 -9.64 35.76
C LEU A 207 -18.39 -10.45 36.32
N ARG A 208 -18.80 -11.52 35.64
CA ARG A 208 -19.86 -12.43 36.14
C ARG A 208 -19.51 -13.07 37.48
N ASN A 209 -18.22 -13.30 37.74
CA ASN A 209 -17.73 -13.94 38.95
C ASN A 209 -17.25 -12.94 40.02
N ASP A 210 -17.29 -11.62 39.75
CA ASP A 210 -16.80 -10.60 40.67
C ASP A 210 -17.90 -10.19 41.68
N PRO A 211 -17.67 -10.41 43.00
CA PRO A 211 -18.67 -10.08 44.01
C PRO A 211 -18.88 -8.57 44.18
N GLU A 212 -17.86 -7.74 43.95
CA GLU A 212 -17.96 -6.28 44.06
C GLU A 212 -18.84 -5.74 42.93
N PHE A 213 -18.60 -6.17 41.69
CA PHE A 213 -19.37 -5.83 40.50
C PHE A 213 -20.85 -6.20 40.67
N THR A 214 -21.12 -7.43 41.13
CA THR A 214 -22.49 -7.90 41.38
C THR A 214 -23.17 -7.09 42.49
N ARG A 215 -22.47 -6.84 43.60
CA ARG A 215 -22.99 -6.06 44.73
C ARG A 215 -23.30 -4.61 44.35
N GLN A 216 -22.51 -4.01 43.46
CA GLN A 216 -22.71 -2.64 43.00
C GLN A 216 -23.85 -2.51 41.98
N GLY A 217 -24.43 -3.62 41.49
CA GLY A 217 -25.55 -3.59 40.53
C GLY A 217 -25.12 -3.60 39.06
N GLY A 218 -23.90 -4.02 38.75
CA GLY A 218 -23.41 -4.14 37.38
C GLY A 218 -23.24 -2.79 36.64
N LEU A 219 -23.07 -2.86 35.31
CA LEU A 219 -22.74 -1.69 34.47
C LEU A 219 -23.82 -0.61 34.41
N GLU A 220 -25.04 -0.89 34.87
CA GLU A 220 -26.12 0.11 34.96
C GLU A 220 -25.87 1.16 36.05
N THR A 221 -24.89 0.92 36.92
CA THR A 221 -24.52 1.81 38.03
C THR A 221 -23.12 2.37 37.85
N SER A 222 -22.85 3.55 38.42
CA SER A 222 -21.51 4.11 38.45
C SER A 222 -20.53 3.25 39.26
N GLY A 223 -20.99 2.71 40.38
CA GLY A 223 -20.21 1.78 41.23
C GLY A 223 -19.81 0.49 40.50
N GLY A 224 -20.73 -0.10 39.72
CA GLY A 224 -20.44 -1.29 38.93
C GLY A 224 -19.61 -1.00 37.69
N THR A 225 -19.77 0.16 37.06
CA THR A 225 -18.86 0.65 36.00
C THR A 225 -17.43 0.78 36.52
N LEU A 226 -17.24 1.34 37.72
CA LEU A 226 -15.93 1.45 38.35
C LEU A 226 -15.35 0.09 38.74
N ALA A 227 -16.16 -0.84 39.26
CA ALA A 227 -15.73 -2.21 39.51
C ALA A 227 -15.29 -2.90 38.20
N GLY A 228 -16.04 -2.68 37.12
CA GLY A 228 -15.70 -3.18 35.79
C GLY A 228 -14.38 -2.62 35.27
N LEU A 229 -14.14 -1.32 35.43
CA LEU A 229 -12.88 -0.67 35.08
C LEU A 229 -11.69 -1.27 35.84
N LYS A 230 -11.83 -1.55 37.13
CA LYS A 230 -10.77 -2.18 37.93
C LYS A 230 -10.42 -3.57 37.37
N GLN A 231 -11.42 -4.38 37.01
CA GLN A 231 -11.20 -5.70 36.42
C GLN A 231 -10.56 -5.61 35.02
N LEU A 232 -10.96 -4.61 34.22
CA LEU A 232 -10.31 -4.30 32.95
C LEU A 232 -8.83 -3.96 33.14
N ASN A 233 -8.50 -3.12 34.12
CA ASN A 233 -7.10 -2.75 34.40
C ASN A 233 -6.28 -3.97 34.82
N VAL A 234 -6.82 -4.85 35.68
CA VAL A 234 -6.15 -6.10 36.07
C VAL A 234 -5.92 -7.01 34.86
N LEU A 235 -6.90 -7.13 33.96
CA LEU A 235 -6.76 -7.93 32.74
C LEU A 235 -5.64 -7.40 31.83
N ILE A 236 -5.60 -6.07 31.63
CA ILE A 236 -4.70 -5.45 30.67
C ILE A 236 -3.28 -5.32 31.21
N PHE A 237 -3.12 -4.82 32.43
CA PHE A 237 -1.81 -4.47 33.00
C PHE A 237 -1.27 -5.53 33.98
N GLY A 238 -2.09 -6.48 34.38
CA GLY A 238 -1.78 -7.42 35.46
C GLY A 238 -2.04 -6.84 36.85
N LYS A 239 -1.62 -7.54 37.91
CA LYS A 239 -1.72 -7.01 39.28
C LYS A 239 -0.66 -5.91 39.48
N VAL A 240 -1.13 -4.72 39.84
CA VAL A 240 -0.28 -3.59 40.25
C VAL A 240 0.54 -4.01 41.47
N ARG A 241 1.87 -4.12 41.34
CA ARG A 241 2.75 -4.28 42.51
C ARG A 241 2.76 -2.93 43.25
N CYS A 242 2.22 -2.89 44.46
CA CYS A 242 2.39 -1.73 45.34
C CYS A 242 3.89 -1.48 45.58
N PRO A 243 4.40 -0.26 45.36
CA PRO A 243 5.77 0.11 45.72
C PRO A 243 5.83 0.46 47.21
N THR A 244 5.43 -0.46 48.08
CA THR A 244 5.60 -0.34 49.54
C THR A 244 5.87 -1.70 50.15
N GLN A 245 7.08 -2.21 49.89
CA GLN A 245 7.96 -2.84 50.89
C GLN A 245 9.24 -3.25 50.16
N GLY A 246 10.28 -2.44 50.33
CA GLY A 246 11.63 -2.93 50.13
C GLY A 246 11.89 -3.99 51.18
N GLU A 247 12.15 -5.22 50.75
CA GLU A 247 13.11 -6.16 51.31
C GLU A 247 13.03 -7.45 50.48
N GLU A 248 14.05 -7.65 49.64
CA GLU A 248 14.37 -8.98 49.12
C GLU A 248 14.69 -9.89 50.30
N THR A 249 13.73 -10.69 50.73
CA THR A 249 14.02 -11.92 51.47
C THR A 249 13.73 -13.11 50.57
N VAL A 250 14.80 -13.59 49.94
CA VAL A 250 14.84 -14.90 49.32
C VAL A 250 14.67 -15.94 50.42
N LEU A 251 13.47 -16.47 50.60
CA LEU A 251 13.22 -17.68 51.39
C LEU A 251 12.66 -18.76 50.46
N HIS A 252 13.48 -19.78 50.26
CA HIS A 252 13.14 -21.01 49.56
C HIS A 252 11.96 -21.71 50.25
N GLY A 253 10.83 -21.78 49.56
CA GLY A 253 9.67 -22.55 50.00
C GLY A 253 8.71 -22.77 48.85
N HIS A 254 8.83 -23.91 48.17
CA HIS A 254 7.86 -24.37 47.18
C HIS A 254 6.48 -24.52 47.84
N HIS A 255 5.58 -23.58 47.60
CA HIS A 255 4.19 -23.65 48.03
C HIS A 255 3.24 -23.52 46.83
N VAL A 256 2.15 -24.27 46.91
CA VAL A 256 1.08 -24.47 45.91
C VAL A 256 0.45 -23.17 45.39
N ASP A 257 0.71 -22.03 46.05
CA ASP A 257 0.30 -20.68 45.62
C ASP A 257 1.02 -20.22 44.35
N ASP A 258 2.24 -20.67 44.06
CA ASP A 258 2.96 -20.33 42.81
C ASP A 258 2.27 -20.95 41.58
N VAL A 259 1.63 -22.12 41.72
CA VAL A 259 0.96 -22.82 40.61
C VAL A 259 -0.41 -22.18 40.30
N LEU A 260 -1.09 -21.64 41.32
CA LEU A 260 -2.33 -20.88 41.13
C LEU A 260 -2.05 -19.46 40.62
N GLN A 261 -0.96 -18.80 41.06
CA GLN A 261 -0.52 -17.52 40.52
C GLN A 261 -0.10 -17.63 39.04
N ASP A 262 0.63 -18.67 38.66
CA ASP A 262 1.02 -18.93 37.26
C ASP A 262 -0.22 -19.19 36.36
N SER A 263 -1.31 -19.75 36.91
CA SER A 263 -2.56 -19.94 36.16
C SER A 263 -3.35 -18.64 35.91
N GLN A 264 -3.33 -17.69 36.86
CA GLN A 264 -3.99 -16.38 36.71
C GLN A 264 -3.14 -15.37 35.92
N GLU A 265 -1.81 -15.40 36.03
CA GLU A 265 -0.92 -14.55 35.22
C GLU A 265 -0.95 -14.92 33.73
N ARG A 266 -1.18 -16.19 33.40
CA ARG A 266 -1.39 -16.67 32.02
C ARG A 266 -2.67 -16.14 31.37
N GLN A 267 -3.63 -15.64 32.15
CA GLN A 267 -4.88 -15.06 31.65
C GLN A 267 -4.89 -13.52 31.59
N ASN A 268 -3.75 -12.85 31.79
CA ASN A 268 -3.64 -11.40 31.63
C ASN A 268 -2.83 -11.05 30.38
N LEU A 269 -3.16 -9.91 29.78
CA LEU A 269 -2.45 -9.40 28.61
C LEU A 269 -1.06 -8.85 29.01
N ASN A 270 -0.94 -8.28 30.21
CA ASN A 270 0.30 -7.74 30.77
C ASN A 270 0.98 -6.70 29.86
N LEU A 271 0.19 -5.81 29.26
CA LEU A 271 0.71 -4.72 28.43
C LEU A 271 1.53 -3.74 29.25
N ARG A 272 2.59 -3.23 28.64
CA ARG A 272 3.41 -2.14 29.19
C ARG A 272 3.57 -1.05 28.16
N ALA A 273 3.26 0.18 28.55
CA ALA A 273 3.66 1.35 27.77
C ALA A 273 5.14 1.66 28.08
N SER A 274 5.98 1.69 27.05
CA SER A 274 7.41 2.02 27.17
C SER A 274 7.62 3.51 26.87
N ARG A 275 8.25 4.22 27.81
CA ARG A 275 8.69 5.62 27.60
C ARG A 275 10.10 5.73 27.04
N GLU A 276 10.92 4.69 27.19
CA GLU A 276 12.33 4.68 26.78
C GLU A 276 12.49 4.40 25.27
N ASP A 277 11.55 3.66 24.68
CA ASP A 277 11.58 3.25 23.28
C ASP A 277 10.53 3.99 22.42
N TYR A 278 10.22 5.26 22.74
CA TYR A 278 9.19 6.05 22.05
C TYR A 278 9.34 6.09 20.52
N TYR A 279 10.59 6.01 20.04
CA TYR A 279 10.93 6.06 18.62
C TYR A 279 10.81 4.71 17.89
N ASN A 280 10.41 3.63 18.57
CA ASN A 280 10.20 2.33 17.95
C ASN A 280 8.86 2.31 17.19
N PRO A 281 8.84 2.20 15.85
CA PRO A 281 7.60 2.23 15.08
C PRO A 281 6.66 1.05 15.40
N SER A 282 7.20 -0.12 15.78
CA SER A 282 6.38 -1.29 16.13
C SER A 282 5.45 -1.04 17.32
N TYR A 283 5.78 -0.09 18.19
CA TYR A 283 4.97 0.23 19.37
C TYR A 283 3.71 1.05 19.04
N TYR A 284 3.54 1.48 17.78
CA TYR A 284 2.34 2.17 17.29
C TYR A 284 1.40 1.24 16.51
N TYR A 285 1.86 0.05 16.11
CA TYR A 285 1.08 -0.90 15.33
C TYR A 285 0.40 -1.91 16.25
N LEU A 286 -0.94 -1.91 16.27
CA LEU A 286 -1.73 -2.67 17.25
C LEU A 286 -1.44 -4.19 17.22
N ASN A 287 -1.19 -4.76 16.04
CA ASN A 287 -0.82 -6.17 15.89
C ASN A 287 0.50 -6.49 16.61
N GLU A 288 1.52 -5.65 16.44
CA GLU A 288 2.82 -5.80 17.11
C GLU A 288 2.71 -5.59 18.62
N VAL A 289 1.88 -4.63 19.07
CA VAL A 289 1.68 -4.37 20.50
C VAL A 289 0.99 -5.53 21.19
N LEU A 290 0.00 -6.16 20.55
CA LEU A 290 -0.69 -7.34 21.09
C LEU A 290 0.26 -8.55 21.18
N ASP A 291 1.11 -8.75 20.19
CA ASP A 291 2.04 -9.89 20.16
C ASP A 291 3.25 -9.67 21.09
N SER A 292 3.84 -8.48 21.10
CA SER A 292 5.02 -8.14 21.94
C SER A 292 4.68 -7.75 23.38
N ARG A 293 3.42 -7.39 23.64
CA ARG A 293 2.91 -6.82 24.90
C ARG A 293 3.57 -5.49 25.30
N LYS A 294 4.21 -4.82 24.35
CA LYS A 294 4.87 -3.51 24.53
C LYS A 294 4.33 -2.52 23.51
N GLY A 295 4.04 -1.31 23.97
CA GLY A 295 3.54 -0.24 23.10
C GLY A 295 3.85 1.14 23.64
N VAL A 296 3.37 2.18 22.95
CA VAL A 296 3.31 3.55 23.49
C VAL A 296 1.97 3.81 24.16
N GLU A 297 1.84 4.92 24.91
CA GLU A 297 0.61 5.30 25.60
C GLU A 297 -0.62 5.27 24.70
N THR A 298 -0.52 5.82 23.48
CA THR A 298 -1.63 5.87 22.53
C THR A 298 -2.12 4.46 22.17
N SER A 299 -1.21 3.56 21.81
CA SER A 299 -1.55 2.18 21.43
C SER A 299 -2.18 1.38 22.58
N VAL A 300 -1.65 1.54 23.80
CA VAL A 300 -2.14 0.84 24.99
C VAL A 300 -3.50 1.39 25.42
N ALA A 301 -3.70 2.71 25.33
CA ALA A 301 -5.00 3.34 25.58
C ALA A 301 -6.06 2.92 24.55
N ILE A 302 -5.68 2.69 23.29
CA ILE A 302 -6.59 2.13 22.26
C ILE A 302 -7.01 0.72 22.64
N ILE A 303 -6.10 -0.17 23.04
CA ILE A 303 -6.45 -1.54 23.47
C ILE A 303 -7.36 -1.51 24.71
N HIS A 304 -7.04 -0.64 25.68
CA HIS A 304 -7.84 -0.44 26.89
C HIS A 304 -9.27 0.00 26.58
N SER A 305 -9.42 1.03 25.76
CA SER A 305 -10.73 1.50 25.29
C SER A 305 -11.45 0.41 24.49
N ALA A 306 -10.77 -0.25 23.56
CA ALA A 306 -11.34 -1.24 22.66
C ALA A 306 -11.92 -2.46 23.39
N ILE A 307 -11.23 -2.99 24.40
CA ILE A 307 -11.72 -4.13 25.20
C ILE A 307 -12.83 -3.67 26.16
N GLY A 308 -12.64 -2.52 26.83
CA GLY A 308 -13.61 -1.99 27.78
C GLY A 308 -14.97 -1.73 27.13
N ARG A 309 -14.99 -1.07 25.97
CA ARG A 309 -16.21 -0.74 25.25
C ARG A 309 -16.92 -1.96 24.66
N ARG A 310 -16.17 -2.97 24.20
CA ARG A 310 -16.72 -4.29 23.81
C ARG A 310 -17.45 -4.98 24.98
N CYS A 311 -17.07 -4.67 26.22
CA CYS A 311 -17.73 -5.12 27.44
C CYS A 311 -18.75 -4.11 27.99
N GLN A 312 -19.15 -3.10 27.21
CA GLN A 312 -20.08 -2.03 27.60
C GLN A 312 -19.59 -1.14 28.75
N ILE A 313 -18.29 -1.17 29.08
CA ILE A 313 -17.67 -0.17 29.95
C ILE A 313 -17.42 1.07 29.07
N PRO A 314 -18.00 2.25 29.39
CA PRO A 314 -17.93 3.44 28.54
C PRO A 314 -16.58 4.15 28.66
N VAL A 315 -15.51 3.43 28.31
CA VAL A 315 -14.15 3.95 28.31
C VAL A 315 -14.03 4.98 27.19
N GLN A 316 -13.52 6.15 27.54
CA GLN A 316 -13.22 7.25 26.62
C GLN A 316 -11.73 7.51 26.63
N MET A 317 -11.14 7.79 25.46
CA MET A 317 -9.75 8.24 25.39
C MET A 317 -9.68 9.73 25.72
N VAL A 318 -8.61 10.16 26.38
CA VAL A 318 -8.33 11.56 26.70
C VAL A 318 -6.87 11.83 26.35
N ALA A 319 -6.65 12.85 25.52
CA ALA A 319 -5.32 13.34 25.21
C ALA A 319 -4.98 14.47 26.17
N ILE A 320 -4.04 14.23 27.07
CA ILE A 320 -3.40 15.29 27.84
C ILE A 320 -2.09 15.67 27.13
N PRO A 321 -1.53 16.87 27.36
CA PRO A 321 -0.25 17.22 26.75
C PRO A 321 0.80 16.12 26.97
N MET A 322 1.47 15.70 25.88
CA MET A 322 2.51 14.66 25.86
C MET A 322 2.10 13.25 26.34
N HIS A 323 0.84 12.99 26.70
CA HIS A 323 0.41 11.66 27.16
C HIS A 323 -1.04 11.32 26.76
N TYR A 324 -1.38 10.03 26.82
CA TYR A 324 -2.75 9.56 26.70
C TYR A 324 -3.18 8.88 27.99
N VAL A 325 -4.42 9.13 28.40
CA VAL A 325 -5.11 8.42 29.47
C VAL A 325 -6.46 7.93 28.96
N THR A 326 -7.08 7.01 29.67
CA THR A 326 -8.49 6.67 29.44
C THR A 326 -9.35 7.12 30.62
N LYS A 327 -10.65 7.34 30.42
CA LYS A 327 -11.57 7.74 31.48
C LYS A 327 -12.91 7.02 31.42
N VAL A 328 -13.58 6.96 32.57
CA VAL A 328 -14.99 6.61 32.72
C VAL A 328 -15.66 7.60 33.67
N GLY A 329 -16.99 7.66 33.61
CA GLY A 329 -17.80 8.55 34.44
C GLY A 329 -18.01 9.91 33.78
N GLU A 330 -19.05 10.61 34.22
CA GLU A 330 -19.36 11.95 33.74
C GLU A 330 -18.36 12.97 34.27
N GLU A 331 -18.13 14.02 33.49
CA GLU A 331 -17.23 15.11 33.88
C GLU A 331 -17.64 15.71 35.23
N GLU A 332 -16.65 15.90 36.12
CA GLU A 332 -16.83 16.46 37.47
C GLU A 332 -17.75 15.65 38.41
N SER A 333 -18.16 14.45 38.01
CA SER A 333 -18.87 13.52 38.90
C SER A 333 -17.93 12.89 39.93
N ALA A 334 -18.46 12.50 41.10
CA ALA A 334 -17.69 11.81 42.13
C ALA A 334 -17.11 10.46 41.65
N ASP A 335 -17.69 9.91 40.58
CA ASP A 335 -17.34 8.64 39.96
C ASP A 335 -16.42 8.81 38.74
N GLU A 336 -16.04 10.05 38.36
CA GLU A 336 -15.07 10.33 37.30
C GLU A 336 -13.72 9.72 37.66
N ARG A 337 -13.23 8.78 36.84
CA ARG A 337 -11.93 8.13 37.05
C ARG A 337 -11.15 8.08 35.76
N PHE A 338 -9.87 8.41 35.87
CA PHE A 338 -8.90 8.32 34.79
C PHE A 338 -7.98 7.12 35.02
N VAL A 339 -7.46 6.55 33.96
CA VAL A 339 -6.49 5.45 33.98
C VAL A 339 -5.19 5.92 33.32
N ASN A 340 -4.13 5.96 34.11
CA ASN A 340 -2.80 6.20 33.59
C ASN A 340 -2.24 4.90 33.00
N VAL A 341 -2.29 4.79 31.67
CA VAL A 341 -1.81 3.60 30.95
C VAL A 341 -0.29 3.47 30.96
N SER A 342 0.44 4.56 31.22
CA SER A 342 1.91 4.51 31.42
C SER A 342 2.32 3.98 32.79
N ASP A 343 1.46 4.14 33.80
CA ASP A 343 1.72 3.74 35.18
C ASP A 343 0.92 2.48 35.54
N SER A 344 1.03 1.45 34.69
CA SER A 344 0.40 0.13 34.87
C SER A 344 -1.10 0.19 35.21
N GLY A 345 -1.83 1.14 34.64
CA GLY A 345 -3.26 1.30 34.86
C GLY A 345 -3.64 1.93 36.20
N ARG A 346 -2.76 2.72 36.81
CA ARG A 346 -3.08 3.49 38.03
C ARG A 346 -4.35 4.33 37.82
N LEU A 347 -5.30 4.20 38.73
CA LEU A 347 -6.49 5.03 38.76
C LEU A 347 -6.14 6.41 39.33
N LEU A 348 -6.60 7.45 38.64
CA LEU A 348 -6.40 8.84 39.00
C LEU A 348 -7.74 9.55 39.16
N GLN A 349 -7.79 10.50 40.10
CA GLN A 349 -8.85 11.50 40.18
C GLN A 349 -8.53 12.71 39.29
N ARG A 350 -9.55 13.54 39.02
CA ARG A 350 -9.40 14.78 38.24
C ARG A 350 -8.29 15.68 38.79
N SER A 351 -8.19 15.84 40.12
CA SER A 351 -7.14 16.63 40.76
C SER A 351 -5.74 16.10 40.47
N GLU A 352 -5.54 14.77 40.51
CA GLU A 352 -4.25 14.16 40.19
C GLU A 352 -3.88 14.33 38.70
N CYS A 353 -4.85 14.34 37.80
CA CYS A 353 -4.61 14.65 36.39
C CYS A 353 -4.22 16.13 36.18
N ILE A 354 -4.83 17.05 36.94
CA ILE A 354 -4.46 18.47 36.94
C ILE A 354 -3.03 18.64 37.46
N ASP A 355 -2.68 17.99 38.57
CA ASP A 355 -1.33 18.00 39.12
C ASP A 355 -0.31 17.46 38.10
N LEU A 356 -0.67 16.40 37.37
CA LEU A 356 0.17 15.85 36.30
C LEU A 356 0.41 16.86 35.17
N ILE A 357 -0.63 17.55 34.69
CA ILE A 357 -0.50 18.60 33.66
C ILE A 357 0.38 19.76 34.16
N GLN A 358 0.14 20.23 35.38
CA GLN A 358 0.91 21.32 35.98
C GLN A 358 2.37 20.94 36.21
N SER A 359 2.66 19.67 36.52
CA SER A 359 4.03 19.17 36.66
C SER A 359 4.85 19.23 35.36
N MET A 360 4.18 19.32 34.19
CA MET A 360 4.82 19.53 32.89
C MET A 360 5.07 21.00 32.57
N GLY A 361 4.73 21.92 33.49
CA GLY A 361 4.89 23.36 33.30
C GLY A 361 3.78 23.99 32.45
N LEU A 362 2.63 23.32 32.33
CA LEU A 362 1.48 23.80 31.56
C LEU A 362 0.34 24.24 32.48
N GLU A 363 -0.36 25.31 32.11
CA GLU A 363 -1.58 25.70 32.80
C GLU A 363 -2.73 24.75 32.46
N TYR A 364 -3.56 24.43 33.45
CA TYR A 364 -4.70 23.55 33.25
C TYR A 364 -5.84 24.30 32.55
N GLU A 365 -6.31 23.74 31.43
CA GLU A 365 -7.54 24.16 30.77
C GLU A 365 -8.55 23.00 30.78
N PRO A 366 -9.84 23.24 31.11
CA PRO A 366 -10.84 22.17 31.24
C PRO A 366 -10.92 21.19 30.06
N LYS A 367 -10.77 21.70 28.83
CA LYS A 367 -10.77 20.90 27.60
C LYS A 367 -9.66 19.84 27.54
N MET A 368 -8.58 19.96 28.32
CA MET A 368 -7.49 18.98 28.35
C MET A 368 -7.90 17.63 28.94
N LEU A 369 -9.00 17.58 29.71
CA LEU A 369 -9.56 16.34 30.27
C LEU A 369 -10.84 15.89 29.56
N ALA A 370 -11.21 16.56 28.46
CA ALA A 370 -12.32 16.16 27.61
C ALA A 370 -11.94 14.93 26.77
N PRO A 371 -12.92 14.07 26.40
CA PRO A 371 -12.68 12.98 25.46
C PRO A 371 -12.07 13.47 24.15
N VAL A 372 -11.03 12.77 23.68
CA VAL A 372 -10.39 13.08 22.40
C VAL A 372 -11.19 12.46 21.25
N PRO A 373 -11.47 13.21 20.15
CA PRO A 373 -12.11 12.63 18.98
C PRO A 373 -11.27 11.50 18.36
N PRO A 374 -11.88 10.40 17.87
CA PRO A 374 -11.13 9.31 17.25
C PRO A 374 -10.22 9.73 16.08
N SER A 375 -10.63 10.71 15.27
CA SER A 375 -9.79 11.27 14.20
C SER A 375 -8.48 11.85 14.71
N SER A 376 -8.49 12.51 15.88
CA SER A 376 -7.29 13.08 16.51
C SER A 376 -6.34 11.99 17.00
N VAL A 377 -6.88 10.83 17.43
CA VAL A 377 -6.06 9.66 17.78
C VAL A 377 -5.35 9.11 16.55
N PHE A 378 -6.04 8.97 15.41
CA PHE A 378 -5.43 8.50 14.16
C PHE A 378 -4.38 9.48 13.62
N ILE A 379 -4.65 10.79 13.69
CA ILE A 379 -3.68 11.84 13.36
C ILE A 379 -2.43 11.68 14.23
N ALA A 380 -2.57 11.51 15.55
CA ALA A 380 -1.43 11.36 16.44
C ALA A 380 -0.57 10.12 16.13
N ILE A 381 -1.19 8.99 15.75
CA ILE A 381 -0.43 7.80 15.31
C ILE A 381 0.35 8.12 14.03
N CYS A 382 -0.30 8.72 13.03
CA CYS A 382 0.33 9.07 11.76
C CYS A 382 1.47 10.08 11.93
N ASP A 383 1.26 11.16 12.67
CA ASP A 383 2.26 12.21 12.91
C ASP A 383 3.50 11.64 13.62
N ASN A 384 3.30 10.77 14.61
CA ASN A 384 4.41 10.13 15.32
C ASN A 384 5.19 9.18 14.41
N LEU A 385 4.51 8.35 13.62
CA LEU A 385 5.16 7.48 12.64
C LEU A 385 5.90 8.29 11.57
N ILE A 386 5.30 9.36 11.05
CA ILE A 386 5.94 10.26 10.09
C ILE A 386 7.20 10.89 10.70
N ALA A 387 7.14 11.36 11.95
CA ALA A 387 8.29 11.91 12.66
C ALA A 387 9.42 10.87 12.80
N ILE A 388 9.08 9.64 13.21
CA ILE A 388 10.03 8.53 13.35
C ILE A 388 10.73 8.23 12.02
N TYR A 389 9.96 8.04 10.94
CA TYR A 389 10.53 7.70 9.63
C TYR A 389 11.28 8.87 8.99
N SER A 390 10.91 10.12 9.31
CA SER A 390 11.60 11.32 8.82
C SER A 390 12.97 11.53 9.48
N GLN A 391 13.07 11.27 10.79
CA GLN A 391 14.32 11.42 11.56
C GLN A 391 15.33 10.30 11.25
N GLY A 392 14.84 9.11 10.88
CA GLY A 392 15.69 7.95 10.61
C GLY A 392 16.19 7.23 11.87
N ASP A 393 15.71 7.61 13.06
CA ASP A 393 16.23 7.10 14.34
C ASP A 393 15.42 5.94 14.95
N GLY A 394 14.42 5.39 14.27
CA GLY A 394 13.52 4.38 14.87
C GLY A 394 13.66 2.92 14.42
N ASP A 395 14.09 2.68 13.19
CA ASP A 395 14.03 1.34 12.57
C ASP A 395 15.41 0.95 12.02
N GLN A 396 15.94 -0.20 12.44
CA GLN A 396 17.25 -0.67 11.96
C GLN A 396 17.22 -1.00 10.46
N ASP A 397 16.05 -1.33 9.91
CA ASP A 397 15.87 -1.56 8.48
C ASP A 397 15.84 -0.20 7.74
N ALA A 398 14.98 0.73 8.16
CA ALA A 398 14.87 2.05 7.52
C ALA A 398 16.11 2.95 7.70
N ARG A 399 16.94 2.72 8.73
CA ARG A 399 18.25 3.39 8.93
C ARG A 399 19.23 3.11 7.79
N ARG A 400 19.04 2.01 7.05
CA ARG A 400 19.99 1.60 6.02
C ARG A 400 19.72 2.27 4.68
N GLN A 401 18.52 2.78 4.39
CA GLN A 401 18.14 3.11 3.01
C GLN A 401 17.13 4.27 2.85
N PRO A 402 17.45 5.32 2.07
CA PRO A 402 16.52 6.41 1.76
C PRO A 402 15.19 5.98 1.13
N LYS A 403 15.18 4.97 0.27
CA LYS A 403 13.99 4.52 -0.46
C LYS A 403 12.98 3.78 0.41
N GLU A 404 13.44 2.95 1.34
CA GLU A 404 12.57 2.30 2.32
C GLU A 404 11.84 3.35 3.17
N ARG A 405 12.52 4.43 3.58
CA ARG A 405 11.88 5.55 4.27
C ARG A 405 10.79 6.20 3.43
N GLN A 406 11.03 6.45 2.14
CA GLN A 406 10.04 7.03 1.23
C GLN A 406 8.82 6.11 1.07
N ARG A 407 9.05 4.79 0.94
CA ARG A 407 8.00 3.76 0.85
C ARG A 407 7.11 3.72 2.09
N MET A 408 7.68 3.98 3.28
CA MET A 408 6.93 4.07 4.53
C MET A 408 6.22 5.42 4.72
N LEU A 409 6.85 6.53 4.30
CA LEU A 409 6.33 7.89 4.50
C LEU A 409 5.15 8.21 3.59
N LEU A 410 5.25 7.89 2.29
CA LEU A 410 4.23 8.30 1.32
C LEU A 410 2.81 7.80 1.68
N PRO A 411 2.60 6.53 2.07
CA PRO A 411 1.26 6.03 2.41
C PRO A 411 0.71 6.64 3.70
N LEU A 412 1.57 6.92 4.68
CA LEU A 412 1.18 7.61 5.92
C LEU A 412 0.75 9.05 5.64
N LEU A 413 1.47 9.76 4.78
CA LEU A 413 1.14 11.11 4.35
C LEU A 413 -0.16 11.14 3.54
N ASP A 414 -0.36 10.16 2.66
CA ASP A 414 -1.62 10.00 1.91
C ASP A 414 -2.82 9.76 2.84
N LEU A 415 -2.65 8.88 3.83
CA LEU A 415 -3.69 8.61 4.84
C LEU A 415 -3.95 9.84 5.70
N LEU A 416 -2.91 10.48 6.21
CA LEU A 416 -3.04 11.67 7.06
C LEU A 416 -3.75 12.80 6.32
N LEU A 417 -3.38 13.08 5.07
CA LEU A 417 -4.01 14.13 4.25
C LEU A 417 -5.44 13.77 3.82
N ALA A 418 -5.82 12.49 3.90
CA ALA A 418 -7.21 12.08 3.75
C ALA A 418 -8.05 12.34 5.02
N ILE A 419 -7.42 12.31 6.21
CA ILE A 419 -8.05 12.61 7.50
C ILE A 419 -8.07 14.13 7.76
N LYS A 420 -6.97 14.82 7.46
CA LYS A 420 -6.72 16.25 7.70
C LYS A 420 -6.19 16.93 6.42
N PRO A 421 -7.07 17.27 5.46
CA PRO A 421 -6.65 17.77 4.14
C PRO A 421 -5.99 19.15 4.15
N ASP A 422 -6.20 19.93 5.20
CA ASP A 422 -5.66 21.27 5.41
C ASP A 422 -4.27 21.29 6.09
N ASP A 423 -3.69 20.12 6.39
CA ASP A 423 -2.35 20.01 6.97
C ASP A 423 -1.26 20.43 5.97
N CYS A 424 -0.85 21.69 6.04
CA CYS A 424 0.13 22.28 5.12
C CYS A 424 1.55 21.73 5.37
N SER A 425 1.94 21.51 6.63
CA SER A 425 3.25 20.97 6.99
C SER A 425 3.46 19.57 6.41
N ASN A 426 2.52 18.66 6.64
CA ASN A 426 2.62 17.30 6.14
C ASN A 426 2.38 17.20 4.63
N ARG A 427 1.56 18.07 4.04
CA ARG A 427 1.47 18.19 2.57
C ARG A 427 2.80 18.61 1.96
N PHE A 428 3.53 19.54 2.57
CA PHE A 428 4.86 19.92 2.12
C PHE A 428 5.89 18.79 2.32
N ASN A 429 5.78 18.00 3.39
CA ASN A 429 6.58 16.78 3.54
C ASN A 429 6.30 15.76 2.41
N ARG A 430 5.04 15.61 1.99
CA ARG A 430 4.68 14.76 0.84
C ARG A 430 5.30 15.27 -0.46
N VAL A 431 5.33 16.58 -0.70
CA VAL A 431 6.04 17.16 -1.85
C VAL A 431 7.50 16.73 -1.89
N LYS A 432 8.22 16.79 -0.75
CA LYS A 432 9.63 16.39 -0.69
C LYS A 432 9.81 14.92 -1.09
N VAL A 433 9.00 14.03 -0.51
CA VAL A 433 9.03 12.59 -0.82
C VAL A 433 8.73 12.34 -2.30
N LEU A 434 7.69 12.99 -2.86
CA LEU A 434 7.31 12.83 -4.26
C LEU A 434 8.40 13.33 -5.23
N LEU A 435 9.07 14.45 -4.91
CA LEU A 435 10.18 14.95 -5.72
C LEU A 435 11.39 14.02 -5.69
N GLU A 436 11.70 13.41 -4.54
CA GLU A 436 12.77 12.40 -4.44
C GLU A 436 12.43 11.13 -5.23
N MET A 437 11.16 10.73 -5.24
CA MET A 437 10.65 9.61 -6.04
C MET A 437 10.45 9.94 -7.53
N SER A 438 10.74 11.19 -7.94
CA SER A 438 10.51 11.69 -9.31
C SER A 438 9.05 11.65 -9.78
N ASP A 439 8.08 11.64 -8.87
CA ASP A 439 6.65 11.85 -9.17
C ASP A 439 6.35 13.36 -9.17
N PHE A 440 6.83 14.03 -10.21
CA PHE A 440 6.73 15.48 -10.35
C PHE A 440 5.28 15.95 -10.48
N GLU A 441 4.42 15.16 -11.14
CA GLU A 441 3.01 15.46 -11.35
C GLU A 441 2.24 15.52 -10.03
N ALA A 442 2.45 14.56 -9.12
CA ALA A 442 1.83 14.61 -7.82
C ALA A 442 2.40 15.75 -6.96
N ALA A 443 3.72 15.97 -7.02
CA ALA A 443 4.38 17.06 -6.28
C ALA A 443 3.87 18.45 -6.71
N ILE A 444 3.73 18.68 -8.02
CA ILE A 444 3.19 19.93 -8.59
C ILE A 444 1.77 20.17 -8.10
N LYS A 445 0.91 19.15 -8.09
CA LYS A 445 -0.47 19.27 -7.58
C LYS A 445 -0.51 19.67 -6.11
N ASP A 446 0.36 19.09 -5.29
CA ASP A 446 0.43 19.46 -3.87
C ASP A 446 0.96 20.88 -3.66
N LEU A 447 1.94 21.32 -4.45
CA LEU A 447 2.45 22.68 -4.42
C LEU A 447 1.39 23.70 -4.84
N GLU A 448 0.59 23.40 -5.85
CA GLU A 448 -0.55 24.23 -6.27
C GLU A 448 -1.62 24.31 -5.17
N GLU A 449 -1.91 23.19 -4.50
CA GLU A 449 -2.85 23.17 -3.38
C GLU A 449 -2.32 23.93 -2.16
N LEU A 450 -1.02 23.81 -1.84
CA LEU A 450 -0.38 24.59 -0.78
C LEU A 450 -0.46 26.10 -1.05
N LEU A 451 -0.23 26.52 -2.30
CA LEU A 451 -0.40 27.92 -2.70
C LEU A 451 -1.85 28.39 -2.51
N ARG A 452 -2.84 27.54 -2.83
CA ARG A 452 -4.26 27.83 -2.62
C ARG A 452 -4.63 27.94 -1.14
N LEU A 453 -4.10 27.06 -0.29
CA LEU A 453 -4.36 27.05 1.15
C LEU A 453 -3.72 28.26 1.85
N THR A 454 -2.48 28.60 1.48
CA THR A 454 -1.78 29.78 2.00
C THR A 454 -2.44 31.09 1.58
N ASP A 455 -3.04 31.16 0.39
CA ASP A 455 -3.83 32.32 -0.04
C ASP A 455 -5.14 32.49 0.76
N LYS A 456 -5.74 31.38 1.23
CA LYS A 456 -6.98 31.39 2.00
C LYS A 456 -6.80 31.72 3.48
N ALA A 457 -5.72 31.23 4.09
CA ALA A 457 -5.50 31.39 5.53
C ALA A 457 -5.08 32.83 5.92
N GLY A 458 -4.78 33.70 4.95
CA GLY A 458 -3.85 34.80 5.18
C GLY A 458 -2.45 34.23 5.45
N MET A 459 -1.38 35.02 5.39
CA MET A 459 -0.07 34.54 5.82
C MET A 459 -0.08 34.28 7.33
N ASN A 460 -0.62 33.15 7.77
CA ASN A 460 -0.48 32.68 9.14
C ASN A 460 0.89 32.03 9.23
N ALA A 461 1.77 32.69 10.00
CA ALA A 461 3.17 32.33 10.19
C ALA A 461 3.40 30.99 10.93
N GLU A 462 2.34 30.26 11.29
CA GLU A 462 2.41 29.10 12.18
C GLU A 462 3.13 27.89 11.54
N ASP A 463 3.02 27.70 10.22
CA ASP A 463 3.71 26.59 9.52
C ASP A 463 5.11 26.97 8.99
N GLY A 464 5.49 28.25 9.02
CA GLY A 464 6.80 28.74 8.54
C GLY A 464 7.07 28.58 7.03
N ILE A 465 6.11 28.08 6.24
CA ILE A 465 6.26 27.87 4.79
C ILE A 465 5.90 29.16 4.04
N SER A 466 6.91 29.87 3.53
CA SER A 466 6.66 31.10 2.75
C SER A 466 6.13 30.80 1.34
N ARG A 467 5.25 31.68 0.83
CA ARG A 467 4.77 31.61 -0.56
C ARG A 467 5.92 31.61 -1.58
N ALA A 468 6.97 32.39 -1.32
CA ALA A 468 8.16 32.44 -2.17
C ALA A 468 8.87 31.08 -2.26
N LEU A 469 8.98 30.37 -1.12
CA LEU A 469 9.54 29.02 -1.09
C LEU A 469 8.69 28.04 -1.92
N LEU A 470 7.35 28.08 -1.77
CA LEU A 470 6.45 27.22 -2.55
C LEU A 470 6.57 27.47 -4.06
N GLN A 471 6.67 28.73 -4.47
CA GLN A 471 6.89 29.09 -5.88
C GLN A 471 8.23 28.57 -6.40
N GLN A 472 9.30 28.66 -5.60
CA GLN A 472 10.61 28.10 -5.95
C GLN A 472 10.54 26.57 -6.11
N TYR A 473 9.89 25.85 -5.19
CA TYR A 473 9.70 24.41 -5.31
C TYR A 473 8.87 24.04 -6.54
N LEU A 474 7.82 24.81 -6.85
CA LEU A 474 6.97 24.58 -8.01
C LEU A 474 7.73 24.76 -9.33
N GLN A 475 8.55 25.81 -9.42
CA GLN A 475 9.39 26.04 -10.59
C GLN A 475 10.42 24.92 -10.75
N ASN A 476 11.12 24.56 -9.67
CA ASN A 476 12.10 23.47 -9.67
C ASN A 476 11.45 22.12 -10.06
N ALA A 477 10.26 21.82 -9.56
CA ALA A 477 9.53 20.61 -9.92
C ALA A 477 9.19 20.56 -11.42
N LYS A 478 8.78 21.68 -12.01
CA LYS A 478 8.48 21.79 -13.45
C LYS A 478 9.72 21.63 -14.31
N GLU A 479 10.82 22.28 -13.94
CA GLU A 479 12.11 22.17 -14.64
C GLU A 479 12.67 20.75 -14.56
N LYS A 480 12.66 20.13 -13.37
CA LYS A 480 13.07 18.73 -13.19
C LYS A 480 12.23 17.77 -14.00
N ARG A 481 10.91 17.99 -14.07
CA ARG A 481 10.01 17.20 -14.92
C ARG A 481 10.41 17.29 -16.39
N GLU A 482 10.61 18.50 -16.91
CA GLU A 482 10.98 18.72 -18.31
C GLU A 482 12.34 18.10 -18.63
N PHE A 483 13.32 18.30 -17.75
CA PHE A 483 14.64 17.69 -17.88
C PHE A 483 14.56 16.15 -17.85
N HIS A 484 13.84 15.59 -16.88
CA HIS A 484 13.62 14.14 -16.76
C HIS A 484 12.93 13.57 -18.00
N ALA A 485 11.97 14.29 -18.57
CA ALA A 485 11.27 13.88 -19.79
C ALA A 485 12.16 13.90 -21.02
N ALA A 486 12.97 14.95 -21.19
CA ALA A 486 13.96 15.04 -22.26
C ALA A 486 14.99 13.92 -22.14
N TRP A 487 15.52 13.68 -20.93
CA TRP A 487 16.50 12.63 -20.69
C TRP A 487 15.93 11.22 -20.92
N SER A 488 14.69 10.97 -20.48
CA SER A 488 14.02 9.66 -20.59
C SER A 488 13.62 9.29 -22.01
N SER A 489 13.68 10.23 -22.95
CA SER A 489 13.31 10.03 -24.37
C SER A 489 14.50 10.17 -25.34
N ALA A 490 15.62 10.74 -24.91
CA ALA A 490 16.80 10.90 -25.75
C ALA A 490 17.45 9.55 -26.11
N ARG A 491 17.58 9.23 -27.40
CA ARG A 491 18.28 8.01 -27.82
C ARG A 491 19.79 8.23 -27.84
N ARG A 492 20.55 7.26 -27.36
CA ARG A 492 22.03 7.26 -27.33
C ARG A 492 22.56 6.49 -28.52
N THR A 493 22.54 7.12 -29.69
CA THR A 493 22.90 6.51 -30.98
C THR A 493 23.70 7.49 -31.87
N PRO A 494 24.72 7.02 -32.61
CA PRO A 494 25.28 5.66 -32.54
C PRO A 494 26.10 5.48 -31.26
N ARG A 495 26.27 4.23 -30.82
CA ARG A 495 27.14 3.91 -29.68
C ARG A 495 28.59 4.32 -29.98
N PRO A 496 29.21 5.20 -29.16
CA PRO A 496 30.60 5.60 -29.35
C PRO A 496 31.56 4.42 -29.19
N HIS A 497 32.66 4.42 -29.96
CA HIS A 497 33.65 3.33 -29.94
C HIS A 497 34.44 3.23 -28.62
N ASP A 498 34.52 4.32 -27.87
CA ASP A 498 35.18 4.44 -26.57
C ASP A 498 34.31 3.96 -25.39
N VAL A 499 33.01 3.69 -25.61
CA VAL A 499 32.12 3.02 -24.65
C VAL A 499 32.38 1.51 -24.69
N LEU A 500 33.09 1.00 -23.68
CA LEU A 500 33.57 -0.38 -23.63
C LEU A 500 32.51 -1.40 -23.24
N TYR A 501 31.58 -1.04 -22.36
CA TYR A 501 30.63 -1.97 -21.75
C TYR A 501 29.20 -1.69 -22.21
N LYS A 502 28.41 -2.75 -22.40
CA LYS A 502 27.01 -2.66 -22.84
C LYS A 502 26.05 -2.63 -21.65
N ILE A 503 24.84 -2.13 -21.88
CA ILE A 503 23.71 -2.32 -20.96
C ILE A 503 23.53 -3.81 -20.62
N GLY A 504 23.22 -4.10 -19.35
CA GLY A 504 23.00 -5.46 -18.84
C GLY A 504 24.27 -6.20 -18.40
N THR A 505 25.45 -5.63 -18.66
CA THR A 505 26.74 -6.23 -18.28
C THR A 505 26.94 -6.17 -16.76
N ILE A 506 27.32 -7.28 -16.15
CA ILE A 506 27.76 -7.32 -14.75
C ILE A 506 29.22 -6.92 -14.65
N VAL A 507 29.47 -5.98 -13.75
CA VAL A 507 30.77 -5.36 -13.53
C VAL A 507 31.11 -5.30 -12.05
N THR A 508 32.38 -5.07 -11.73
CA THR A 508 32.86 -4.80 -10.37
C THR A 508 33.61 -3.47 -10.35
N HIS A 509 33.37 -2.67 -9.32
CA HIS A 509 34.13 -1.45 -9.12
C HIS A 509 35.57 -1.80 -8.70
N VAL A 510 36.57 -1.33 -9.44
CA VAL A 510 37.99 -1.72 -9.26
C VAL A 510 38.51 -1.40 -7.85
N ARG A 511 38.23 -0.20 -7.34
CA ARG A 511 38.68 0.23 -6.00
C ARG A 511 37.80 -0.28 -4.84
N LEU A 512 36.48 -0.17 -4.98
CA LEU A 512 35.52 -0.42 -3.90
C LEU A 512 35.01 -1.87 -3.87
N GLN A 513 35.33 -2.67 -4.88
CA GLN A 513 35.09 -4.13 -4.94
C GLN A 513 33.63 -4.53 -4.74
N TYR A 514 32.69 -3.66 -5.11
CA TYR A 514 31.26 -4.02 -5.16
C TYR A 514 30.87 -4.49 -6.57
N PRO A 515 30.04 -5.55 -6.68
CA PRO A 515 29.43 -5.96 -7.95
C PRO A 515 28.22 -5.09 -8.28
N GLY A 516 27.94 -4.94 -9.58
CA GLY A 516 26.78 -4.21 -10.06
C GLY A 516 26.48 -4.45 -11.53
N VAL A 517 25.29 -4.06 -11.98
CA VAL A 517 24.86 -4.17 -13.38
C VAL A 517 24.69 -2.79 -14.03
N ILE A 518 25.20 -2.65 -15.25
CA ILE A 518 25.08 -1.41 -16.03
C ILE A 518 23.66 -1.28 -16.59
N PHE A 519 22.98 -0.17 -16.30
CA PHE A 519 21.65 0.16 -16.84
C PHE A 519 21.62 1.47 -17.65
N GLY A 520 22.77 2.14 -17.78
CA GLY A 520 22.91 3.31 -18.64
C GLY A 520 24.36 3.71 -18.84
N TRP A 521 24.64 4.47 -19.90
CA TRP A 521 25.93 5.12 -20.12
C TRP A 521 25.75 6.52 -20.71
N ASP A 522 26.64 7.42 -20.36
CA ASP A 522 26.77 8.77 -20.92
C ASP A 522 28.20 8.91 -21.46
N ARG A 523 28.35 9.47 -22.67
CA ARG A 523 29.67 9.59 -23.34
C ARG A 523 30.64 10.49 -22.58
N GLU A 524 30.09 11.54 -22.00
CA GLU A 524 30.78 12.48 -21.14
C GLU A 524 29.94 12.64 -19.88
N PHE A 525 30.56 13.18 -18.83
CA PHE A 525 29.88 13.43 -17.57
C PHE A 525 28.61 14.29 -17.74
N SER A 526 27.47 13.83 -17.20
CA SER A 526 26.15 14.45 -17.45
C SER A 526 25.37 14.91 -16.20
N LEU A 527 25.97 14.89 -15.00
CA LEU A 527 25.32 15.42 -13.79
C LEU A 527 25.75 16.88 -13.55
N ASP A 528 25.28 17.50 -12.46
CA ASP A 528 25.57 18.90 -12.13
C ASP A 528 27.03 19.14 -11.66
N GLU A 529 27.47 20.40 -11.73
CA GLU A 529 28.83 20.84 -11.33
C GLU A 529 29.12 20.62 -9.83
N GLU A 530 28.07 20.62 -9.01
CA GLU A 530 28.18 20.33 -7.58
C GLU A 530 28.61 18.87 -7.36
N TRP A 531 28.02 17.93 -8.09
CA TRP A 531 28.42 16.52 -8.04
C TRP A 531 29.87 16.32 -8.49
N ILE A 532 30.31 17.03 -9.54
CA ILE A 532 31.69 16.97 -10.03
C ILE A 532 32.68 17.35 -8.93
N THR A 533 32.38 18.44 -8.23
CA THR A 533 33.21 18.96 -7.15
C THR A 533 33.28 17.96 -5.99
N VAL A 534 32.13 17.41 -5.58
CA VAL A 534 32.04 16.44 -4.47
C VAL A 534 32.77 15.15 -4.79
N MET A 535 32.57 14.60 -5.99
CA MET A 535 33.16 13.32 -6.39
C MET A 535 34.56 13.45 -6.99
N LYS A 536 35.08 14.69 -7.08
CA LYS A 536 36.42 15.03 -7.59
C LYS A 536 36.68 14.44 -8.98
N VAL A 537 35.69 14.53 -9.86
CA VAL A 537 35.74 13.94 -11.21
C VAL A 537 36.92 14.51 -12.01
N ASP A 538 37.27 15.77 -11.79
CA ASP A 538 38.42 16.43 -12.43
C ASP A 538 39.79 15.89 -12.02
N GLN A 539 39.85 15.09 -10.95
CA GLN A 539 41.08 14.46 -10.46
C GLN A 539 41.26 13.03 -10.98
N LEU A 540 40.29 12.52 -11.74
CA LEU A 540 40.37 11.21 -12.39
C LEU A 540 41.39 11.22 -13.53
N GLN A 541 41.94 10.05 -13.87
CA GLN A 541 43.01 9.94 -14.88
C GLN A 541 42.54 10.43 -16.25
N TYR A 542 41.28 10.16 -16.60
CA TYR A 542 40.69 10.56 -17.88
C TYR A 542 39.63 11.67 -17.74
N GLY A 543 39.51 12.27 -16.55
CA GLY A 543 38.64 13.42 -16.28
C GLY A 543 37.18 13.22 -16.68
N ARG A 544 36.53 14.32 -17.11
CA ARG A 544 35.10 14.37 -17.48
C ARG A 544 34.78 13.85 -18.89
N SER A 545 35.77 13.77 -19.77
CA SER A 545 35.60 13.43 -21.20
C SER A 545 35.57 11.93 -21.48
N GLN A 546 35.76 11.11 -20.45
CA GLN A 546 35.58 9.66 -20.57
C GLN A 546 34.11 9.26 -20.39
N PRO A 547 33.72 8.06 -20.84
CA PRO A 547 32.40 7.52 -20.56
C PRO A 547 32.12 7.30 -19.07
N PHE A 548 30.88 7.54 -18.68
CA PHE A 548 30.36 7.23 -17.34
C PHE A 548 29.20 6.26 -17.45
N TYR A 549 29.10 5.37 -16.46
CA TYR A 549 28.08 4.33 -16.39
C TYR A 549 27.18 4.52 -15.19
N ARG A 550 25.90 4.22 -15.37
CA ARG A 550 24.92 4.08 -14.30
C ARG A 550 24.84 2.61 -13.94
N VAL A 551 25.13 2.30 -12.67
CA VAL A 551 25.30 0.93 -12.19
C VAL A 551 24.37 0.69 -10.99
N LEU A 552 23.49 -0.31 -11.09
CA LEU A 552 22.77 -0.84 -9.92
C LEU A 552 23.73 -1.71 -9.13
N VAL A 553 23.96 -1.39 -7.87
CA VAL A 553 24.90 -2.11 -6.99
C VAL A 553 24.17 -3.26 -6.31
N ASP A 554 24.83 -4.39 -6.08
CA ASP A 554 24.21 -5.49 -5.32
C ASP A 554 23.87 -5.04 -3.88
N GLN A 555 22.64 -5.32 -3.45
CA GLN A 555 22.10 -4.92 -2.14
C GLN A 555 22.89 -5.48 -0.96
N ASN A 556 23.61 -6.59 -1.12
CA ASN A 556 24.51 -7.11 -0.09
C ASN A 556 25.66 -6.13 0.25
N PHE A 557 25.93 -5.16 -0.64
CA PHE A 557 26.91 -4.11 -0.45
C PHE A 557 26.23 -2.75 -0.24
N ARG A 558 25.36 -2.36 -1.16
CA ARG A 558 24.64 -1.08 -1.14
C ARG A 558 23.42 -1.10 -2.04
N SER A 559 22.27 -0.70 -1.54
CA SER A 559 21.00 -0.64 -2.29
C SER A 559 20.80 0.62 -3.14
N THR A 560 21.88 1.26 -3.59
CA THR A 560 21.79 2.51 -4.37
C THR A 560 22.43 2.34 -5.73
N SER A 561 21.82 2.91 -6.75
CA SER A 561 22.48 3.13 -8.04
C SER A 561 23.69 4.07 -7.88
N THR A 562 24.75 3.84 -8.65
CA THR A 562 25.95 4.68 -8.69
C THR A 562 26.23 5.19 -10.09
N TYR A 563 26.87 6.36 -10.18
CA TYR A 563 27.39 6.90 -11.44
C TYR A 563 28.91 6.83 -11.40
N VAL A 564 29.49 6.02 -12.27
CA VAL A 564 30.87 5.56 -12.15
C VAL A 564 31.62 5.76 -13.47
N ALA A 565 32.82 6.33 -13.38
CA ALA A 565 33.70 6.50 -14.54
C ALA A 565 34.16 5.15 -15.10
N GLN A 566 34.31 5.06 -16.43
CA GLN A 566 34.75 3.83 -17.10
C GLN A 566 36.06 3.27 -16.53
N GLU A 567 37.03 4.12 -16.19
CA GLU A 567 38.33 3.69 -15.63
C GLU A 567 38.21 2.94 -14.28
N ASN A 568 37.09 3.09 -13.58
CA ASN A 568 36.84 2.48 -12.28
C ASN A 568 36.03 1.18 -12.33
N ILE A 569 35.77 0.65 -13.53
CA ILE A 569 34.90 -0.51 -13.75
C ILE A 569 35.66 -1.61 -14.51
N MET A 570 35.50 -2.85 -14.06
CA MET A 570 35.98 -4.05 -14.76
C MET A 570 34.89 -5.11 -14.90
N LEU A 571 34.99 -5.96 -15.93
CA LEU A 571 34.07 -7.09 -16.12
C LEU A 571 34.14 -8.08 -14.95
N ALA A 572 33.00 -8.63 -14.58
CA ALA A 572 32.88 -9.68 -13.58
C ALA A 572 32.22 -10.93 -14.19
N PRO A 573 32.86 -11.59 -15.18
CA PRO A 573 32.27 -12.74 -15.88
C PRO A 573 32.06 -13.92 -14.91
N GLY A 574 30.90 -14.58 -15.02
CA GLY A 574 30.55 -15.73 -14.18
C GLY A 574 30.00 -15.39 -12.80
N SER A 575 29.74 -14.11 -12.52
CA SER A 575 28.91 -13.70 -11.38
C SER A 575 27.45 -14.14 -11.61
N GLY A 576 26.84 -14.73 -10.59
CA GLY A 576 25.41 -15.09 -10.62
C GLY A 576 24.51 -13.85 -10.66
N PRO A 577 23.18 -14.04 -10.69
CA PRO A 577 22.24 -12.92 -10.63
C PRO A 577 22.46 -12.12 -9.33
N LEU A 578 22.49 -10.80 -9.47
CA LEU A 578 22.58 -9.84 -8.38
C LEU A 578 21.22 -9.70 -7.68
N VAL A 579 21.26 -9.25 -6.43
CA VAL A 579 20.04 -8.90 -5.68
C VAL A 579 19.92 -7.37 -5.64
N HIS A 580 18.92 -6.82 -6.32
CA HIS A 580 18.59 -5.39 -6.22
C HIS A 580 17.11 -5.13 -6.55
N GLU A 581 16.45 -4.31 -5.73
CA GLU A 581 15.01 -4.03 -5.78
C GLU A 581 14.56 -3.44 -7.12
N GLU A 582 15.41 -2.64 -7.77
CA GLU A 582 15.09 -1.99 -9.05
C GLU A 582 15.48 -2.79 -10.29
N LEU A 583 15.97 -4.03 -10.15
CA LEU A 583 16.33 -4.83 -11.32
C LEU A 583 15.15 -4.94 -12.30
N GLY A 584 13.96 -5.26 -11.78
CA GLY A 584 12.75 -5.33 -12.60
C GLY A 584 12.30 -3.99 -13.18
N MET A 585 12.74 -2.85 -12.62
CA MET A 585 12.45 -1.55 -13.24
C MET A 585 13.15 -1.39 -14.60
N HIS A 586 14.30 -2.04 -14.78
CA HIS A 586 15.21 -1.84 -15.90
C HIS A 586 15.36 -3.07 -16.80
N PHE A 587 15.23 -4.27 -16.25
CA PHE A 587 15.52 -5.53 -16.92
C PHE A 587 14.29 -6.45 -16.88
N ILE A 588 14.10 -7.23 -17.94
CA ILE A 588 13.08 -8.29 -17.95
C ILE A 588 13.57 -9.56 -17.26
N GLY A 589 14.89 -9.73 -17.13
CA GLY A 589 15.46 -10.89 -16.44
C GLY A 589 16.95 -11.08 -16.68
N TYR A 590 17.47 -12.23 -16.23
CA TYR A 590 18.87 -12.62 -16.36
C TYR A 590 19.01 -13.89 -17.19
N ARG A 591 19.95 -13.90 -18.15
CA ARG A 591 20.24 -15.04 -19.04
C ARG A 591 21.70 -15.00 -19.49
N ASP A 592 22.36 -16.15 -19.46
CA ASP A 592 23.73 -16.37 -19.99
C ASP A 592 24.79 -15.37 -19.49
N GLY A 593 24.74 -15.01 -18.21
CA GLY A 593 25.73 -14.09 -17.62
C GLY A 593 25.41 -12.59 -17.79
N MET A 594 24.26 -12.25 -18.39
CA MET A 594 23.87 -10.88 -18.69
C MET A 594 22.41 -10.61 -18.31
N TYR A 595 22.12 -9.38 -17.91
CA TYR A 595 20.74 -8.92 -17.74
C TYR A 595 20.16 -8.45 -19.07
N ILE A 596 18.92 -8.85 -19.34
CA ILE A 596 18.21 -8.51 -20.57
C ILE A 596 17.44 -7.20 -20.35
N PRO A 597 17.78 -6.12 -21.09
CA PRO A 597 17.11 -4.83 -20.95
C PRO A 597 15.62 -4.91 -21.30
N ASN A 598 14.81 -4.09 -20.64
CA ASN A 598 13.41 -3.89 -21.02
C ASN A 598 13.27 -3.03 -22.28
N GLU A 599 12.05 -2.91 -22.80
CA GLU A 599 11.77 -2.13 -24.02
C GLU A 599 12.26 -0.69 -23.95
N HIS A 600 12.17 -0.05 -22.77
CA HIS A 600 12.62 1.33 -22.59
C HIS A 600 14.14 1.45 -22.70
N LEU A 601 14.91 0.57 -22.07
CA LEU A 601 16.36 0.56 -22.21
C LEU A 601 16.80 0.21 -23.64
N CYS A 602 16.12 -0.74 -24.30
CA CYS A 602 16.35 -1.04 -25.71
C CYS A 602 16.11 0.17 -26.61
N TYR A 603 15.07 0.97 -26.31
CA TYR A 603 14.79 2.20 -27.03
C TYR A 603 15.90 3.24 -26.85
N LEU A 604 16.40 3.41 -25.61
CA LEU A 604 17.45 4.37 -25.28
C LEU A 604 18.82 3.98 -25.85
N TYR A 605 19.15 2.68 -25.86
CA TYR A 605 20.46 2.14 -26.22
C TYR A 605 20.34 1.05 -27.30
N PRO A 606 19.91 1.41 -28.53
CA PRO A 606 19.51 0.43 -29.55
C PRO A 606 20.66 -0.47 -30.03
N GLU A 607 21.91 -0.02 -30.00
CA GLU A 607 23.07 -0.82 -30.43
C GLU A 607 23.66 -1.74 -29.34
N ASP A 608 23.16 -1.66 -28.10
CA ASP A 608 23.58 -2.54 -27.00
C ASP A 608 22.78 -3.84 -26.94
N VAL A 609 21.65 -3.91 -27.64
CA VAL A 609 20.77 -5.07 -27.68
C VAL A 609 21.35 -6.12 -28.63
N VAL A 610 21.45 -7.38 -28.17
CA VAL A 610 21.75 -8.53 -29.03
C VAL A 610 20.47 -8.91 -29.76
N GLU A 611 20.52 -9.08 -31.09
CA GLU A 611 19.37 -9.51 -31.90
C GLU A 611 18.70 -10.75 -31.26
N GLN A 612 17.44 -10.59 -30.86
CA GLN A 612 16.68 -11.66 -30.18
C GLN A 612 16.18 -12.65 -31.24
N GLU A 613 16.73 -13.86 -31.29
CA GLU A 613 16.24 -14.91 -32.20
C GLU A 613 14.90 -15.55 -31.73
N ASP A 614 14.38 -15.25 -30.53
CA ASP A 614 13.19 -15.92 -29.98
C ASP A 614 12.26 -14.97 -29.17
N GLU A 615 11.70 -13.93 -29.80
CA GLU A 615 10.62 -13.09 -29.20
C GLU A 615 9.21 -13.74 -29.28
N SER A 616 9.07 -14.93 -29.87
CA SER A 616 7.78 -15.54 -30.18
C SER A 616 6.93 -15.90 -28.94
N GLN A 617 7.54 -16.13 -27.78
CA GLN A 617 6.83 -16.72 -26.63
C GLN A 617 6.09 -15.72 -25.72
N LEU A 618 6.38 -14.41 -25.78
CA LEU A 618 5.72 -13.41 -24.92
C LEU A 618 4.61 -12.61 -25.62
N ARG A 619 4.68 -12.43 -26.95
CA ARG A 619 3.64 -11.72 -27.72
C ARG A 619 2.38 -12.56 -27.96
N ASP A 620 2.51 -13.88 -27.99
CA ASP A 620 1.40 -14.77 -28.30
C ASP A 620 0.24 -14.63 -27.30
N GLN A 621 0.51 -14.54 -26.00
CA GLN A 621 -0.58 -14.57 -25.00
C GLN A 621 -1.45 -13.31 -25.03
N THR A 622 -0.89 -12.12 -25.30
CA THR A 622 -1.64 -10.86 -25.40
C THR A 622 -2.34 -10.67 -26.75
N GLU A 623 -1.79 -11.21 -27.84
CA GLU A 623 -2.52 -11.26 -29.12
C GLU A 623 -3.67 -12.26 -29.09
N ILE A 624 -3.49 -13.45 -28.48
CA ILE A 624 -4.56 -14.44 -28.30
C ILE A 624 -5.73 -13.84 -27.49
N ASP A 625 -5.45 -13.16 -26.37
CA ASP A 625 -6.50 -12.56 -25.53
C ASP A 625 -7.25 -11.40 -26.25
N LYS A 626 -6.55 -10.61 -27.10
CA LYS A 626 -7.17 -9.55 -27.92
C LYS A 626 -8.03 -10.10 -29.06
N THR A 627 -7.59 -11.17 -29.70
CA THR A 627 -8.32 -11.82 -30.82
C THR A 627 -9.62 -12.44 -30.32
N TRP A 628 -9.58 -13.03 -29.12
CA TRP A 628 -10.76 -13.61 -28.47
C TRP A 628 -11.83 -12.57 -28.06
N ALA A 629 -11.44 -11.45 -27.46
CA ALA A 629 -12.37 -10.38 -27.09
C ALA A 629 -13.10 -9.80 -28.33
N TYR A 630 -12.40 -9.77 -29.47
CA TYR A 630 -12.98 -9.37 -30.76
C TYR A 630 -14.00 -10.41 -31.29
N ASP A 631 -13.70 -11.71 -31.23
CA ASP A 631 -14.60 -12.76 -31.74
C ASP A 631 -15.88 -12.93 -30.91
N LEU A 632 -15.84 -12.62 -29.61
CA LEU A 632 -17.03 -12.53 -28.74
C LEU A 632 -18.04 -11.49 -29.23
N ASN A 633 -17.58 -10.32 -29.68
CA ASN A 633 -18.43 -9.24 -30.20
C ASN A 633 -19.08 -9.59 -31.54
N LYS A 634 -18.44 -10.45 -32.35
CA LYS A 634 -18.89 -10.81 -33.70
C LYS A 634 -20.01 -11.85 -33.71
N HIS A 635 -20.12 -12.64 -32.64
CA HIS A 635 -21.08 -13.74 -32.50
C HIS A 635 -22.23 -13.46 -31.51
N ALA A 636 -22.41 -12.21 -31.08
CA ALA A 636 -23.61 -11.79 -30.38
C ALA A 636 -24.85 -11.98 -31.29
N PRO A 637 -25.96 -12.54 -30.80
CA PRO A 637 -27.15 -12.75 -31.62
C PRO A 637 -27.71 -11.40 -32.08
N THR A 638 -27.54 -11.08 -33.36
CA THR A 638 -28.22 -9.95 -34.01
C THR A 638 -29.73 -10.23 -34.04
N SER A 639 -30.47 -9.68 -33.09
CA SER A 639 -31.92 -9.50 -33.25
C SER A 639 -32.17 -8.22 -34.04
N THR A 640 -32.57 -8.39 -35.30
CA THR A 640 -33.00 -7.34 -36.21
C THR A 640 -34.31 -6.70 -35.76
N SER A 641 -34.28 -5.40 -35.47
CA SER A 641 -35.25 -4.42 -35.98
C SER A 641 -34.71 -3.01 -35.75
N HIS A 642 -34.58 -2.26 -36.84
CA HIS A 642 -34.19 -0.85 -36.83
C HIS A 642 -35.10 -0.02 -35.91
N SER A 643 -34.48 0.60 -34.91
CA SER A 643 -34.83 1.94 -34.43
C SER A 643 -33.58 2.55 -33.82
N GLU A 644 -33.14 3.67 -34.38
CA GLU A 644 -32.09 4.52 -33.82
C GLU A 644 -32.44 4.85 -32.36
N VAL A 645 -31.68 4.29 -31.43
CA VAL A 645 -31.57 4.79 -30.06
C VAL A 645 -30.08 4.74 -29.74
N GLU A 646 -29.48 5.91 -29.60
CA GLU A 646 -28.14 6.09 -29.03
C GLU A 646 -28.12 5.45 -27.63
N ALA A 647 -27.53 4.26 -27.54
CA ALA A 647 -27.20 3.66 -26.25
C ALA A 647 -25.84 4.22 -25.81
N GLY A 648 -25.87 5.14 -24.85
CA GLY A 648 -24.68 5.64 -24.17
C GLY A 648 -23.91 4.52 -23.43
N PRO A 649 -22.65 4.78 -23.04
CA PRO A 649 -21.82 3.78 -22.38
C PRO A 649 -22.43 3.32 -21.05
N SER A 650 -22.41 2.00 -20.86
CA SER A 650 -22.79 1.24 -19.68
C SER A 650 -22.45 1.92 -18.34
N GLU A 651 -23.48 2.14 -17.51
CA GLU A 651 -23.46 2.85 -16.21
C GLU A 651 -22.63 2.18 -15.09
N PHE A 652 -21.77 1.19 -15.38
CA PHE A 652 -20.90 0.55 -14.38
C PHE A 652 -19.42 0.89 -14.50
N LEU A 653 -19.03 1.69 -15.49
CA LEU A 653 -17.68 2.26 -15.59
C LEU A 653 -17.76 3.74 -15.23
N PRO A 654 -16.85 4.28 -14.39
CA PRO A 654 -16.72 5.73 -14.29
C PRO A 654 -16.42 6.27 -15.69
N SER A 655 -17.23 7.23 -16.14
CA SER A 655 -17.17 7.84 -17.47
C SER A 655 -15.74 8.30 -17.79
N LEU A 656 -15.04 7.55 -18.62
CA LEU A 656 -13.76 7.94 -19.23
C LEU A 656 -14.07 8.88 -20.39
N SER A 657 -14.28 10.16 -20.07
CA SER A 657 -14.40 11.21 -21.07
C SER A 657 -13.03 11.57 -21.63
N GLN A 658 -12.97 11.66 -22.95
CA GLN A 658 -11.84 11.99 -23.81
C GLN A 658 -10.99 13.17 -23.32
N GLU A 659 -9.77 12.90 -22.84
CA GLU A 659 -8.68 13.90 -22.74
C GLU A 659 -7.34 13.36 -23.29
N SER A 660 -7.34 12.28 -24.07
CA SER A 660 -6.11 11.69 -24.64
C SER A 660 -5.75 12.19 -26.05
N GLU A 661 -6.41 13.21 -26.59
CA GLU A 661 -6.03 13.82 -27.88
C GLU A 661 -5.68 15.31 -27.70
N ARG A 662 -4.52 15.58 -27.09
CA ARG A 662 -3.75 16.77 -27.44
C ARG A 662 -2.47 16.35 -28.14
N ALA A 663 -2.43 16.71 -29.42
CA ALA A 663 -1.42 16.40 -30.41
C ALA A 663 0.01 16.62 -29.90
N ALA A 664 0.88 15.66 -30.24
CA ALA A 664 2.33 15.85 -30.20
C ALA A 664 2.73 17.09 -31.01
N PRO A 665 3.60 17.97 -30.50
CA PRO A 665 4.14 19.06 -31.30
C PRO A 665 5.01 18.49 -32.42
N LYS A 666 4.74 18.89 -33.67
CA LYS A 666 5.61 18.60 -34.81
C LYS A 666 7.03 19.16 -34.55
N PRO A 667 8.09 18.46 -34.96
CA PRO A 667 9.45 18.99 -34.87
C PRO A 667 9.60 20.23 -35.76
N PRO A 668 10.41 21.24 -35.37
CA PRO A 668 10.62 22.43 -36.17
C PRO A 668 11.36 22.07 -37.47
N GLU A 669 10.79 22.50 -38.60
CA GLU A 669 11.47 22.44 -39.89
C GLU A 669 12.74 23.30 -39.84
N GLN A 670 13.88 22.70 -40.18
CA GLN A 670 15.10 23.44 -40.44
C GLN A 670 14.91 24.33 -41.68
N PRO A 671 15.28 25.62 -41.65
CA PRO A 671 15.29 26.43 -42.85
C PRO A 671 16.40 25.94 -43.79
N LYS A 672 15.99 25.38 -44.93
CA LYS A 672 16.85 25.30 -46.12
C LYS A 672 16.78 26.67 -46.80
N GLY A 673 17.94 27.20 -47.19
CA GLY A 673 18.04 28.41 -48.02
C GLY A 673 17.40 28.25 -49.39
#